data_AF-A0A918CW48-F1
#
_entry.id   AF-A0A918CW48-F1
#
_cell.length_a   1.000
_cell.length_b   1.000
_cell.length_c   1.000
_cell.angle_alpha   90.00
_cell.angle_beta   90.00
_cell.angle_gamma   90.00
#
_symmetry.space_group_name_H-M   'P 1'
#
loop_
_entity.id
_entity.type
_entity.pdbx_description
1 polymer ?
#
loop_
_entity_poly.entity_id
_entity_poly.type
_entity_poly.pdbx_seq_one_letter_code
_entity_poly.pdbx_strand_id
1 'polypeptide(L)'
;MSVHSHMAAQETAATPEFPRHVVTAVLVSHDGARWLPTALAGLLGQERPVQYAVAADTGSADESAQLLTESLGDANVLHLARRTGFGQAVEEASRTAPLLTPDELPYLKRPSGWDPVTRQWRDDAYDMPELPYGEPVQWLWLLHDDCAPEPDALAQLLRVVDNELELGRDDVAVVGPKLRGWYDRRQLLEVGVTIADSGRRWTGLDRREQDQGQHDHVRPVLSVSTAGMLIRRDVFEELGGFDRRLPLMRDDVDLCWRAHNAGHRVLVAPEAVVRHAEAASRERRAVDCAGRTTASPHKVDKAGAVYTLLVNARTAALPWILLRLVLGTLLRTLAYLVGKVPGQALDEIRGLLGTLLRPERIIAGRRRRGRSQLDKGELRPLFPPPGATVRATVEQAAGNFFGGDDEISAAGRHGGAVESGPGGDDADFLEIEQFARLKRIARKPGPVLFLVLLLISLAACRALLGSGALAGGALLPAPGTASELWSRYLDAWHAVGAGGTPAAPPYLAIVAALASLLFGSTGLAVTVLLVASVPLAGCTAYFASRPLVTSRLLRAWAAIAYAFLPAATGALAGGRIGTAVLAILLPLIARAGIAAGGLADPSGARGSWRATWAYALLLTITTAFTPIIWPIALVLGLAVLAVRRSDLVASGLRLLVQLGTPLLILAPWSLTLLPFGFFKEAGLEYGSSAASALDLLGASPGGPGTVDGLMLIGVVLAALAALLRSERQSAIRTAWAVALIGLVFAVLSNKSTWAGPATLVYGIAILSAAALGADGARSRVAEQSFGWRQPVAALIAFAAAAGPLLLAAGWMLAGADGPVERRDPSQVPAFVAEDSTTTDQVRTLVLDSDSTARVSYMLVRGSGARMGDAEVAAADGENATLDKVVANLVAGSGADQADQLGGFAVRYVLVHKGTPRDITRVLDATPGLSRLSQQNGSALWRVDQQVSRATIVAADGSGTPGSVPSGPVDIHTTIPTGGEGRVLRLADSASPEWTATLDGKPLTRTTVDGWAQGFRLPSSGGKLDVTYDTPFTHSAWLWAQGALAVVLVVLALPGRRRDVDDDLPEEQPIPAQAVEGEGRRARRLRAQAEAEEESQEAQQYEEHPEHLETPEGTDFPSAAPQAPQASQEDPPAAVPHQPSYDEWDPASYPAADGYDTGYADQYQDAGPGPYQTGGYDQQQQTYDPYQSGQYDPYAYGGQQGQAGYDPTYQQGYDPAYDPAAQHQQGTGGEHHDGSQQ
;
A
#
# COMPACT_ATOMS: atom_id res chain seq x y z
N MET A 1 -54.35 11.68 3.88
CA MET A 1 -55.40 11.60 2.84
C MET A 1 -54.98 10.50 1.88
N SER A 2 -55.87 9.59 1.49
CA SER A 2 -55.51 8.43 0.65
C SER A 2 -55.67 8.73 -0.84
N VAL A 3 -55.11 7.88 -1.70
CA VAL A 3 -55.18 8.03 -3.18
C VAL A 3 -56.63 8.14 -3.68
N HIS A 4 -57.60 7.49 -3.02
CA HIS A 4 -59.02 7.65 -3.36
C HIS A 4 -59.52 9.10 -3.29
N SER A 5 -59.02 9.94 -2.37
CA SER A 5 -59.41 11.36 -2.34
C SER A 5 -58.67 12.24 -3.35
N HIS A 6 -57.56 11.77 -3.94
CA HIS A 6 -56.88 12.47 -5.04
C HIS A 6 -57.44 12.07 -6.41
N MET A 7 -57.67 10.79 -6.68
CA MET A 7 -58.25 10.37 -7.96
C MET A 7 -59.69 10.86 -8.13
N ALA A 8 -60.50 10.86 -7.05
CA ALA A 8 -61.84 11.46 -7.07
C ALA A 8 -61.85 12.99 -7.23
N ALA A 9 -60.71 13.66 -7.11
CA ALA A 9 -60.56 15.10 -7.36
C ALA A 9 -60.03 15.42 -8.77
N GLN A 10 -59.62 14.41 -9.56
CA GLN A 10 -59.02 14.60 -10.89
C GLN A 10 -60.05 14.58 -12.06
N GLU A 11 -61.35 14.41 -11.80
CA GLU A 11 -62.39 14.52 -12.85
C GLU A 11 -62.51 15.94 -13.43
N THR A 12 -62.01 16.98 -12.76
CA THR A 12 -61.86 18.32 -13.35
C THR A 12 -60.63 18.38 -14.25
N ALA A 13 -60.85 18.20 -15.55
CA ALA A 13 -59.83 18.16 -16.60
C ALA A 13 -58.89 19.38 -16.61
N ALA A 14 -57.65 19.16 -16.16
CA ALA A 14 -56.49 19.99 -16.46
C ALA A 14 -55.49 19.16 -17.29
N THR A 15 -55.08 19.69 -18.44
CA THR A 15 -54.09 19.00 -19.29
C THR A 15 -52.71 19.07 -18.62
N PRO A 16 -52.02 17.94 -18.37
CA PRO A 16 -50.71 17.95 -17.73
C PRO A 16 -49.63 18.51 -18.66
N GLU A 17 -48.54 19.03 -18.09
CA GLU A 17 -47.33 19.40 -18.85
C GLU A 17 -46.80 18.16 -19.62
N PHE A 18 -46.27 18.33 -20.83
CA PHE A 18 -45.89 17.21 -21.72
C PHE A 18 -47.02 16.15 -21.86
N PRO A 19 -48.21 16.52 -22.37
CA PRO A 19 -49.40 15.66 -22.34
C PRO A 19 -49.26 14.40 -23.19
N ARG A 20 -48.40 14.41 -24.22
CA ARG A 20 -48.08 13.23 -25.04
C ARG A 20 -47.44 12.08 -24.24
N HIS A 21 -46.84 12.36 -23.08
CA HIS A 21 -46.07 11.38 -22.33
C HIS A 21 -46.89 10.80 -21.17
N VAL A 22 -47.32 9.55 -21.34
CA VAL A 22 -48.09 8.78 -20.35
C VAL A 22 -47.11 8.01 -19.47
N VAL A 23 -47.08 8.34 -18.18
CA VAL A 23 -46.06 7.82 -17.25
C VAL A 23 -46.66 6.87 -16.22
N THR A 24 -46.10 5.67 -16.14
CA THR A 24 -46.34 4.66 -15.11
C THR A 24 -45.15 4.63 -14.15
N ALA A 25 -45.33 5.04 -12.90
CA ALA A 25 -44.32 4.82 -11.86
C ALA A 25 -44.30 3.35 -11.40
N VAL A 26 -43.10 2.80 -11.22
CA VAL A 26 -42.85 1.45 -10.73
C VAL A 26 -41.88 1.53 -9.55
N LEU A 27 -42.40 1.40 -8.33
CA LEU A 27 -41.64 1.50 -7.08
C LEU A 27 -41.33 0.10 -6.52
N VAL A 28 -40.06 -0.28 -6.39
CA VAL A 28 -39.68 -1.59 -5.83
C VAL A 28 -39.17 -1.44 -4.39
N SER A 29 -39.68 -2.27 -3.47
CA SER A 29 -39.35 -2.22 -2.04
C SER A 29 -38.79 -3.55 -1.52
N HIS A 30 -37.86 -3.47 -0.56
CA HIS A 30 -37.26 -4.63 0.12
C HIS A 30 -36.63 -4.22 1.47
N ASP A 31 -37.35 -4.34 2.58
CA ASP A 31 -36.90 -3.84 3.90
C ASP A 31 -36.48 -2.35 3.82
N GLY A 32 -37.44 -1.49 3.49
CA GLY A 32 -37.27 -0.08 3.15
C GLY A 32 -37.99 0.93 4.03
N ALA A 33 -38.65 0.52 5.12
CA ALA A 33 -39.53 1.39 5.92
C ALA A 33 -38.83 2.66 6.43
N ARG A 34 -37.50 2.62 6.62
CA ARG A 34 -36.66 3.78 7.00
C ARG A 34 -36.64 4.91 5.94
N TRP A 35 -36.72 4.58 4.65
CA TRP A 35 -36.56 5.53 3.55
C TRP A 35 -37.86 5.75 2.77
N LEU A 36 -38.69 4.70 2.70
CA LEU A 36 -39.91 4.62 1.91
C LEU A 36 -40.92 5.76 2.16
N PRO A 37 -41.17 6.28 3.38
CA PRO A 37 -42.04 7.44 3.58
C PRO A 37 -41.56 8.70 2.83
N THR A 38 -40.24 8.89 2.70
CA THR A 38 -39.66 10.02 1.96
C THR A 38 -39.68 9.76 0.44
N ALA A 39 -39.50 8.50 0.02
CA ALA A 39 -39.64 8.08 -1.38
C ALA A 39 -41.08 8.29 -1.89
N LEU A 40 -42.07 7.82 -1.13
CA LEU A 40 -43.49 7.98 -1.42
C LEU A 40 -43.92 9.45 -1.40
N ALA A 41 -43.44 10.25 -0.45
CA ALA A 41 -43.70 11.70 -0.44
C ALA A 41 -43.13 12.41 -1.69
N GLY A 42 -41.95 12.00 -2.17
CA GLY A 42 -41.37 12.51 -3.41
C GLY A 42 -42.18 12.10 -4.65
N LEU A 43 -42.60 10.84 -4.75
CA LEU A 43 -43.40 10.31 -5.86
C LEU A 43 -44.80 10.94 -5.92
N LEU A 44 -45.50 11.05 -4.79
CA LEU A 44 -46.85 11.61 -4.73
C LEU A 44 -46.85 13.15 -4.76
N GLY A 45 -45.72 13.78 -4.42
CA GLY A 45 -45.53 15.24 -4.43
C GLY A 45 -44.96 15.82 -5.73
N GLN A 46 -44.98 15.08 -6.85
CA GLN A 46 -44.51 15.58 -8.14
C GLN A 46 -45.42 16.68 -8.70
N GLU A 47 -44.83 17.81 -9.12
CA GLU A 47 -45.52 18.92 -9.80
C GLU A 47 -46.14 18.44 -11.13
N ARG A 48 -45.45 17.53 -11.82
CA ARG A 48 -45.98 16.74 -12.93
C ARG A 48 -46.40 15.36 -12.41
N PRO A 49 -47.69 15.13 -12.08
CA PRO A 49 -48.14 13.84 -11.60
C PRO A 49 -48.00 12.73 -12.67
N VAL A 50 -47.77 11.52 -12.19
CA VAL A 50 -47.82 10.29 -13.00
C VAL A 50 -49.26 9.90 -13.34
N GLN A 51 -49.45 9.16 -14.43
CA GLN A 51 -50.77 8.70 -14.88
C GLN A 51 -51.17 7.39 -14.20
N TYR A 52 -50.19 6.59 -13.78
CA TYR A 52 -50.38 5.42 -12.93
C TYR A 52 -49.19 5.24 -11.98
N ALA A 53 -49.40 4.61 -10.83
CA ALA A 53 -48.35 4.21 -9.91
C ALA A 53 -48.62 2.78 -9.40
N VAL A 54 -47.61 1.92 -9.53
CA VAL A 54 -47.62 0.55 -8.99
C VAL A 54 -46.38 0.34 -8.13
N ALA A 55 -46.53 -0.40 -7.05
CA ALA A 55 -45.40 -0.85 -6.25
C ALA A 55 -45.25 -2.38 -6.26
N ALA A 56 -44.03 -2.85 -6.09
CA ALA A 56 -43.70 -4.25 -5.91
C ALA A 56 -42.90 -4.43 -4.61
N ASP A 57 -43.58 -4.91 -3.57
CA ASP A 57 -42.93 -5.38 -2.35
C ASP A 57 -42.27 -6.74 -2.64
N THR A 58 -40.95 -6.82 -2.53
CA THR A 58 -40.22 -8.06 -2.71
C THR A 58 -40.04 -8.81 -1.40
N GLY A 59 -41.15 -9.03 -0.69
CA GLY A 59 -41.21 -9.84 0.53
C GLY A 59 -40.46 -9.23 1.69
N SER A 60 -40.71 -7.95 1.95
CA SER A 60 -40.15 -7.24 3.11
C SER A 60 -40.58 -7.89 4.43
N ALA A 61 -39.75 -7.72 5.46
CA ALA A 61 -40.00 -8.19 6.82
C ALA A 61 -40.26 -7.04 7.82
N ASP A 62 -40.19 -5.79 7.34
CA ASP A 62 -40.53 -4.58 8.07
C ASP A 62 -41.89 -3.99 7.60
N GLU A 63 -42.22 -2.80 8.08
CA GLU A 63 -43.47 -2.08 7.79
C GLU A 63 -43.63 -1.64 6.31
N SER A 64 -42.65 -1.91 5.43
CA SER A 64 -42.69 -1.46 4.02
C SER A 64 -43.95 -1.88 3.27
N ALA A 65 -44.40 -3.12 3.49
CA ALA A 65 -45.60 -3.65 2.84
C ALA A 65 -46.86 -2.86 3.24
N GLN A 66 -46.99 -2.51 4.52
CA GLN A 66 -48.10 -1.71 5.04
C GLN A 66 -48.02 -0.26 4.51
N LEU A 67 -46.84 0.37 4.57
CA LEU A 67 -46.63 1.74 4.10
C LEU A 67 -46.96 1.92 2.61
N LEU A 68 -46.66 0.91 1.77
CA LEU A 68 -47.07 0.87 0.36
C LEU A 68 -48.60 0.80 0.22
N THR A 69 -49.25 -0.15 0.91
CA THR A 69 -50.69 -0.39 0.80
C THR A 69 -51.53 0.78 1.33
N GLU A 70 -51.08 1.44 2.41
CA GLU A 70 -51.72 2.67 2.93
C GLU A 70 -51.57 3.86 1.96
N SER A 71 -50.44 3.96 1.27
CA SER A 71 -50.11 5.12 0.43
C SER A 71 -50.59 5.02 -1.01
N LEU A 72 -50.61 3.82 -1.60
CA LEU A 72 -50.99 3.58 -3.00
C LEU A 72 -52.32 2.81 -3.15
N GLY A 73 -52.79 2.14 -2.10
CA GLY A 73 -53.95 1.25 -2.14
C GLY A 73 -53.58 -0.18 -2.56
N ASP A 74 -54.22 -1.16 -1.93
CA ASP A 74 -53.94 -2.60 -2.07
C ASP A 74 -53.89 -3.10 -3.53
N ALA A 75 -54.81 -2.63 -4.37
CA ALA A 75 -54.88 -2.98 -5.80
C ALA A 75 -53.65 -2.54 -6.63
N ASN A 76 -52.83 -1.62 -6.09
CA ASN A 76 -51.63 -1.07 -6.73
C ASN A 76 -50.33 -1.63 -6.14
N VAL A 77 -50.39 -2.63 -5.24
CA VAL A 77 -49.22 -3.22 -4.56
C VAL A 77 -49.11 -4.71 -4.87
N LEU A 78 -47.97 -5.13 -5.42
CA LEU A 78 -47.65 -6.53 -5.72
C LEU A 78 -46.74 -7.11 -4.64
N HIS A 79 -47.25 -8.06 -3.85
CA HIS A 79 -46.44 -8.82 -2.90
C HIS A 79 -45.78 -10.01 -3.59
N LEU A 80 -44.46 -9.92 -3.76
CA LEU A 80 -43.61 -10.89 -4.45
C LEU A 80 -42.73 -11.66 -3.45
N ALA A 81 -42.18 -12.80 -3.87
CA ALA A 81 -41.34 -13.60 -2.98
C ALA A 81 -40.02 -12.90 -2.62
N ARG A 82 -39.53 -13.08 -1.38
CA ARG A 82 -38.30 -12.42 -0.84
C ARG A 82 -36.99 -12.61 -1.62
N ARG A 83 -36.97 -13.49 -2.63
CA ARG A 83 -35.81 -13.69 -3.53
C ARG A 83 -35.98 -13.11 -4.92
N THR A 84 -37.06 -12.37 -5.17
CA THR A 84 -37.30 -11.65 -6.41
C THR A 84 -36.23 -10.56 -6.54
N GLY A 85 -35.48 -10.57 -7.65
CA GLY A 85 -34.52 -9.49 -7.94
C GLY A 85 -35.23 -8.23 -8.43
N PHE A 86 -34.60 -7.06 -8.29
CA PHE A 86 -35.17 -5.76 -8.68
C PHE A 86 -35.76 -5.80 -10.10
N GLY A 87 -34.95 -6.21 -11.08
CA GLY A 87 -35.40 -6.29 -12.47
C GLY A 87 -36.51 -7.30 -12.76
N GLN A 88 -36.73 -8.31 -11.89
CA GLN A 88 -37.90 -9.20 -11.99
C GLN A 88 -39.14 -8.56 -11.36
N ALA A 89 -38.99 -7.80 -10.27
CA ALA A 89 -40.10 -7.05 -9.67
C ALA A 89 -40.65 -5.99 -10.64
N VAL A 90 -39.76 -5.28 -11.35
CA VAL A 90 -40.15 -4.38 -12.45
C VAL A 90 -40.84 -5.13 -13.59
N GLU A 91 -40.39 -6.34 -13.94
CA GLU A 91 -41.00 -7.15 -15.02
C GLU A 91 -42.46 -7.55 -14.70
N GLU A 92 -42.74 -7.98 -13.46
CA GLU A 92 -44.10 -8.33 -13.03
C GLU A 92 -44.99 -7.07 -12.82
N ALA A 93 -44.42 -5.97 -12.31
CA ALA A 93 -45.13 -4.70 -12.15
C ALA A 93 -45.52 -4.09 -13.51
N SER A 94 -44.59 -4.06 -14.48
CA SER A 94 -44.85 -3.59 -15.85
C SER A 94 -45.83 -4.49 -16.61
N ARG A 95 -45.89 -5.79 -16.29
CA ARG A 95 -46.89 -6.73 -16.84
C ARG A 95 -48.28 -6.50 -16.27
N THR A 96 -48.38 -6.05 -15.03
CA THR A 96 -49.66 -5.89 -14.31
C THR A 96 -50.24 -4.49 -14.44
N ALA A 97 -49.40 -3.46 -14.61
CA ALA A 97 -49.84 -2.09 -14.82
C ALA A 97 -50.61 -1.93 -16.16
N PRO A 98 -51.76 -1.24 -16.17
CA PRO A 98 -52.52 -0.99 -17.39
C PRO A 98 -51.69 -0.22 -18.43
N LEU A 99 -52.08 -0.32 -19.70
CA LEU A 99 -51.53 0.49 -20.78
C LEU A 99 -52.55 1.58 -21.10
N LEU A 100 -52.43 2.72 -20.42
CA LEU A 100 -53.48 3.75 -20.41
C LEU A 100 -53.64 4.38 -21.80
N THR A 101 -54.86 4.24 -22.33
CA THR A 101 -55.25 4.64 -23.68
C THR A 101 -55.88 6.04 -23.72
N PRO A 102 -56.02 6.65 -24.92
CA PRO A 102 -56.80 7.89 -25.09
C PRO A 102 -58.29 7.76 -24.72
N ASP A 103 -58.84 6.56 -24.54
CA ASP A 103 -60.20 6.37 -24.00
C ASP A 103 -60.24 6.56 -22.47
N GLU A 104 -59.16 6.18 -21.77
CA GLU A 104 -59.01 6.31 -20.32
C GLU A 104 -58.41 7.68 -19.90
N LEU A 105 -57.80 8.40 -20.85
CA LEU A 105 -57.15 9.70 -20.64
C LEU A 105 -57.76 10.76 -21.58
N PRO A 106 -58.94 11.33 -21.26
CA PRO A 106 -59.68 12.21 -22.19
C PRO A 106 -58.93 13.45 -22.67
N TYR A 107 -57.93 13.95 -21.92
CA TYR A 107 -57.10 15.09 -22.32
C TYR A 107 -56.16 14.78 -23.50
N LEU A 108 -55.94 13.50 -23.85
CA LEU A 108 -55.19 13.12 -25.05
C LEU A 108 -55.98 13.33 -26.34
N LYS A 109 -57.31 13.37 -26.25
CA LYS A 109 -58.22 13.55 -27.39
C LYS A 109 -58.58 15.02 -27.57
N ARG A 110 -58.94 15.40 -28.79
CA ARG A 110 -59.56 16.72 -29.02
C ARG A 110 -60.84 16.87 -28.18
N PRO A 111 -61.10 18.05 -27.59
CA PRO A 111 -62.36 18.33 -26.90
C PRO A 111 -63.58 18.08 -27.79
N SER A 112 -64.73 17.82 -27.18
CA SER A 112 -65.98 17.79 -27.93
C SER A 112 -66.28 19.18 -28.51
N GLY A 113 -66.54 19.25 -29.82
CA GLY A 113 -66.92 20.49 -30.51
C GLY A 113 -68.23 21.09 -30.01
N TRP A 114 -68.97 20.40 -29.14
CA TRP A 114 -70.11 20.92 -28.40
C TRP A 114 -69.72 21.08 -26.93
N ASP A 115 -69.79 22.31 -26.42
CA ASP A 115 -69.63 22.59 -24.99
C ASP A 115 -70.99 22.40 -24.27
N PRO A 116 -71.14 21.41 -23.37
CA PRO A 116 -72.40 21.16 -22.68
C PRO A 116 -72.76 22.21 -21.62
N VAL A 117 -71.78 23.00 -21.16
CA VAL A 117 -71.94 24.03 -20.12
C VAL A 117 -72.41 25.35 -20.76
N THR A 118 -71.71 25.83 -21.79
CA THR A 118 -72.10 27.07 -22.49
C THR A 118 -73.19 26.85 -23.55
N ARG A 119 -73.39 25.59 -23.99
CA ARG A 119 -74.32 25.19 -25.07
C ARG A 119 -74.01 25.86 -26.41
N GLN A 120 -72.72 26.03 -26.68
CA GLN A 120 -72.21 26.58 -27.94
C GLN A 120 -71.34 25.55 -28.66
N TRP A 121 -71.24 25.71 -29.98
CA TRP A 121 -70.25 24.98 -30.76
C TRP A 121 -68.90 25.69 -30.68
N ARG A 122 -67.84 24.90 -30.53
CA ARG A 122 -66.44 25.29 -30.56
C ARG A 122 -65.86 24.95 -31.92
N ASP A 123 -65.91 25.92 -32.83
CA ASP A 123 -65.32 25.80 -34.17
C ASP A 123 -63.80 25.51 -34.06
N ASP A 124 -63.13 26.07 -33.05
CA ASP A 124 -61.73 25.85 -32.70
C ASP A 124 -61.38 24.39 -32.37
N ALA A 125 -62.34 23.61 -31.87
CA ALA A 125 -62.15 22.18 -31.59
C ALA A 125 -62.43 21.28 -32.80
N TYR A 126 -63.05 21.80 -33.87
CA TYR A 126 -63.37 21.04 -35.07
C TYR A 126 -62.15 20.86 -35.99
N ASP A 127 -61.31 21.89 -36.08
CA ASP A 127 -60.06 21.91 -36.85
C ASP A 127 -58.90 21.17 -36.16
N MET A 128 -59.05 20.79 -34.89
CA MET A 128 -58.05 19.98 -34.18
C MET A 128 -58.03 18.52 -34.69
N PRO A 129 -56.84 17.91 -34.88
CA PRO A 129 -56.72 16.49 -35.14
C PRO A 129 -57.19 15.67 -33.93
N GLU A 130 -57.56 14.41 -34.13
CA GLU A 130 -58.17 13.57 -33.09
C GLU A 130 -57.33 13.44 -31.82
N LEU A 131 -56.00 13.38 -31.97
CA LEU A 131 -55.02 13.50 -30.90
C LEU A 131 -54.22 14.81 -31.08
N PRO A 132 -54.60 15.94 -30.45
CA PRO A 132 -53.92 17.23 -30.60
C PRO A 132 -52.45 17.21 -30.16
N TYR A 133 -52.04 16.23 -29.36
CA TYR A 133 -50.67 16.06 -28.87
C TYR A 133 -49.92 14.89 -29.56
N GLY A 134 -50.47 14.32 -30.63
CA GLY A 134 -49.93 13.14 -31.31
C GLY A 134 -50.15 11.83 -30.56
N GLU A 135 -49.58 10.74 -31.06
CA GLU A 135 -49.71 9.41 -30.43
C GLU A 135 -49.02 9.37 -29.06
N PRO A 136 -49.68 8.82 -28.01
CA PRO A 136 -49.16 8.82 -26.66
C PRO A 136 -47.96 7.88 -26.51
N VAL A 137 -46.86 8.40 -25.98
CA VAL A 137 -45.65 7.62 -25.68
C VAL A 137 -45.75 7.10 -24.24
N GLN A 138 -45.71 5.79 -24.07
CA GLN A 138 -45.80 5.10 -22.78
C GLN A 138 -44.41 5.01 -22.14
N TRP A 139 -44.27 5.50 -20.91
CA TRP A 139 -43.02 5.51 -20.14
C TRP A 139 -43.17 4.77 -18.81
N LEU A 140 -42.15 4.02 -18.44
CA LEU A 140 -41.96 3.47 -17.10
C LEU A 140 -40.98 4.37 -16.33
N TRP A 141 -41.37 4.85 -15.16
CA TRP A 141 -40.48 5.57 -14.24
C TRP A 141 -40.13 4.68 -13.05
N LEU A 142 -38.90 4.17 -13.04
CA LEU A 142 -38.44 3.19 -12.07
C LEU A 142 -37.91 3.89 -10.81
N LEU A 143 -38.37 3.45 -9.64
CA LEU A 143 -37.98 4.00 -8.34
C LEU A 143 -37.59 2.88 -7.38
N HIS A 144 -36.60 3.16 -6.54
CA HIS A 144 -36.25 2.35 -5.38
C HIS A 144 -36.92 2.93 -4.12
N ASP A 145 -37.23 2.07 -3.16
CA ASP A 145 -37.66 2.46 -1.80
C ASP A 145 -36.67 3.38 -1.06
N ASP A 146 -35.38 3.32 -1.41
CA ASP A 146 -34.31 4.15 -0.86
C ASP A 146 -33.87 5.30 -1.81
N CYS A 147 -34.76 5.72 -2.73
CA CYS A 147 -34.59 6.94 -3.52
C CYS A 147 -35.80 7.88 -3.41
N ALA A 148 -35.55 9.20 -3.32
CA ALA A 148 -36.57 10.22 -3.14
C ALA A 148 -36.39 11.33 -4.20
N PRO A 149 -37.30 11.44 -5.18
CA PRO A 149 -37.25 12.51 -6.17
C PRO A 149 -37.64 13.87 -5.55
N GLU A 150 -37.04 14.94 -6.04
CA GLU A 150 -37.52 16.32 -5.78
C GLU A 150 -38.77 16.62 -6.64
N PRO A 151 -39.61 17.61 -6.28
CA PRO A 151 -40.95 17.78 -6.86
C PRO A 151 -41.03 17.96 -8.38
N ASP A 152 -40.01 18.56 -9.00
CA ASP A 152 -39.97 18.84 -10.45
C ASP A 152 -39.28 17.74 -11.26
N ALA A 153 -38.68 16.72 -10.62
CA ALA A 153 -37.86 15.71 -11.29
C ALA A 153 -38.58 15.00 -12.45
N LEU A 154 -39.87 14.70 -12.26
CA LEU A 154 -40.90 14.37 -13.24
C LEU A 154 -40.79 15.18 -14.54
N ALA A 155 -41.05 16.47 -14.37
CA ALA A 155 -41.12 17.45 -15.43
C ALA A 155 -39.75 17.64 -16.11
N GLN A 156 -38.65 17.66 -15.36
CA GLN A 156 -37.31 17.80 -15.91
C GLN A 156 -36.87 16.60 -16.77
N LEU A 157 -37.22 15.37 -16.37
CA LEU A 157 -36.98 14.16 -17.16
C LEU A 157 -37.73 14.21 -18.50
N LEU A 158 -39.01 14.60 -18.48
CA LEU A 158 -39.84 14.73 -19.67
C LEU A 158 -39.42 15.91 -20.57
N ARG A 159 -39.00 17.03 -19.98
CA ARG A 159 -38.49 18.21 -20.70
C ARG A 159 -37.25 17.89 -21.53
N VAL A 160 -36.38 16.99 -21.06
CA VAL A 160 -35.21 16.52 -21.84
C VAL A 160 -35.62 15.61 -23.00
N VAL A 161 -36.68 14.80 -22.85
CA VAL A 161 -37.25 14.01 -23.95
C VAL A 161 -37.86 14.92 -25.02
N ASP A 162 -38.71 15.86 -24.60
CA ASP A 162 -39.47 16.72 -25.52
C ASP A 162 -38.54 17.68 -26.29
N ASN A 163 -37.53 18.26 -25.62
CA ASN A 163 -36.50 19.07 -26.28
C ASN A 163 -35.72 18.29 -27.36
N GLU A 164 -35.39 17.02 -27.14
CA GLU A 164 -34.69 16.19 -28.15
C GLU A 164 -35.63 15.77 -29.29
N LEU A 165 -36.92 15.58 -29.00
CA LEU A 165 -37.97 15.36 -29.99
C LEU A 165 -38.19 16.61 -30.88
N GLU A 166 -38.21 17.81 -30.31
CA GLU A 166 -38.26 19.08 -31.07
C GLU A 166 -37.03 19.26 -31.98
N LEU A 167 -35.86 18.78 -31.53
CA LEU A 167 -34.63 18.70 -32.35
C LEU A 167 -34.67 17.58 -33.41
N GLY A 168 -35.81 16.90 -33.58
CA GLY A 168 -36.04 15.87 -34.59
C GLY A 168 -35.43 14.51 -34.27
N ARG A 169 -35.28 14.16 -32.98
CA ARG A 169 -34.62 12.93 -32.52
C ARG A 169 -35.53 12.10 -31.60
N ASP A 170 -36.16 11.08 -32.15
CA ASP A 170 -37.08 10.17 -31.47
C ASP A 170 -36.39 8.90 -30.90
N ASP A 171 -35.08 8.80 -31.03
CA ASP A 171 -34.23 7.69 -30.61
C ASP A 171 -33.89 7.66 -29.10
N VAL A 172 -34.28 8.70 -28.34
CA VAL A 172 -34.13 8.75 -26.89
C VAL A 172 -35.06 7.71 -26.25
N ALA A 173 -34.48 6.67 -25.64
CA ALA A 173 -35.26 5.61 -24.98
C ALA A 173 -35.12 5.59 -23.46
N VAL A 174 -34.03 6.15 -22.92
CA VAL A 174 -33.78 6.17 -21.48
C VAL A 174 -33.26 7.55 -21.09
N VAL A 175 -33.85 8.14 -20.06
CA VAL A 175 -33.36 9.37 -19.40
C VAL A 175 -33.27 9.10 -17.90
N GLY A 176 -32.23 9.61 -17.24
CA GLY A 176 -32.09 9.46 -15.80
C GLY A 176 -31.59 10.73 -15.09
N PRO A 177 -31.86 10.84 -13.78
CA PRO A 177 -31.60 12.04 -12.98
C PRO A 177 -30.15 12.19 -12.53
N LYS A 178 -29.83 13.38 -12.02
CA LYS A 178 -28.69 13.66 -11.15
C LYS A 178 -28.96 13.07 -9.76
N LEU A 179 -28.12 12.13 -9.31
CA LEU A 179 -28.24 11.52 -7.98
C LEU A 179 -27.39 12.27 -6.95
N ARG A 180 -28.02 12.66 -5.84
CA ARG A 180 -27.38 13.30 -4.69
C ARG A 180 -27.48 12.45 -3.41
N GLY A 181 -26.63 12.75 -2.44
CA GLY A 181 -26.61 12.11 -1.13
C GLY A 181 -27.94 12.22 -0.37
N TRP A 182 -28.30 11.17 0.37
CA TRP A 182 -29.52 11.16 1.18
C TRP A 182 -29.49 12.17 2.33
N TYR A 183 -28.33 12.30 3.00
CA TYR A 183 -28.11 13.22 4.13
C TYR A 183 -27.47 14.52 3.66
N ASP A 184 -26.26 14.48 3.09
CA ASP A 184 -25.68 15.62 2.37
C ASP A 184 -26.37 15.79 1.02
N ARG A 185 -27.32 16.72 0.96
CA ARG A 185 -28.09 17.06 -0.25
C ARG A 185 -27.29 17.78 -1.34
N ARG A 186 -25.99 18.07 -1.12
CA ARG A 186 -25.09 18.66 -2.12
C ARG A 186 -24.03 17.68 -2.61
N GLN A 187 -23.70 16.65 -1.85
CA GLN A 187 -22.85 15.53 -2.31
C GLN A 187 -23.43 14.89 -3.58
N LEU A 188 -22.66 14.88 -4.67
CA LEU A 188 -22.98 14.13 -5.88
C LEU A 188 -22.67 12.64 -5.66
N LEU A 189 -23.59 11.76 -6.07
CA LEU A 189 -23.37 10.32 -6.16
C LEU A 189 -23.15 9.88 -7.60
N GLU A 190 -24.01 10.35 -8.53
CA GLU A 190 -24.00 9.95 -9.95
C GLU A 190 -24.55 11.06 -10.85
N VAL A 191 -23.91 11.31 -12.01
CA VAL A 191 -24.46 12.14 -13.09
C VAL A 191 -24.29 11.40 -14.43
N GLY A 192 -24.96 10.25 -14.49
CA GLY A 192 -24.66 9.17 -15.43
C GLY A 192 -23.54 8.23 -14.94
N VAL A 193 -23.48 7.05 -15.55
CA VAL A 193 -22.60 5.93 -15.15
C VAL A 193 -22.03 5.23 -16.38
N THR A 194 -20.80 4.75 -16.26
CA THR A 194 -20.17 3.83 -17.21
C THR A 194 -19.41 2.71 -16.47
N ILE A 195 -18.94 1.72 -17.23
CA ILE A 195 -18.17 0.59 -16.70
C ILE A 195 -16.74 0.62 -17.23
N ALA A 196 -15.78 0.65 -16.31
CA ALA A 196 -14.39 0.49 -16.62
C ALA A 196 -14.10 -0.91 -17.20
N ASP A 197 -13.11 -1.02 -18.10
CA ASP A 197 -12.54 -2.30 -18.58
C ASP A 197 -12.18 -3.32 -17.46
N SER A 198 -12.03 -2.84 -16.21
CA SER A 198 -11.72 -3.62 -15.01
C SER A 198 -12.97 -4.05 -14.21
N GLY A 199 -14.15 -3.90 -14.80
CA GLY A 199 -15.46 -4.14 -14.19
C GLY A 199 -15.95 -3.05 -13.24
N ARG A 200 -15.10 -2.11 -12.82
CA ARG A 200 -15.45 -1.08 -11.82
C ARG A 200 -16.54 -0.13 -12.33
N ARG A 201 -17.54 0.16 -11.51
CA ARG A 201 -18.54 1.23 -11.76
C ARG A 201 -17.81 2.58 -11.75
N TRP A 202 -18.03 3.40 -12.76
CA TRP A 202 -17.33 4.67 -12.97
C TRP A 202 -18.35 5.78 -13.22
N THR A 203 -18.43 6.74 -12.30
CA THR A 203 -19.34 7.89 -12.38
C THR A 203 -18.67 9.12 -13.00
N GLY A 204 -17.33 9.14 -13.04
CA GLY A 204 -16.55 10.33 -13.43
C GLY A 204 -16.44 11.39 -12.33
N LEU A 205 -17.02 11.13 -11.15
CA LEU A 205 -17.05 12.04 -10.00
C LEU A 205 -15.94 11.74 -9.00
N ASP A 206 -15.45 12.78 -8.32
CA ASP A 206 -14.49 12.67 -7.22
C ASP A 206 -15.13 12.28 -5.88
N ARG A 207 -14.35 11.72 -4.95
CA ARG A 207 -14.82 11.32 -3.61
C ARG A 207 -15.38 12.53 -2.86
N ARG A 208 -16.69 12.50 -2.58
CA ARG A 208 -17.47 13.60 -1.97
C ARG A 208 -17.44 14.90 -2.79
N GLU A 209 -17.43 14.78 -4.11
CA GLU A 209 -17.65 15.92 -5.00
C GLU A 209 -18.99 16.61 -4.67
N GLN A 210 -18.95 17.93 -4.56
CA GLN A 210 -20.08 18.77 -4.16
C GLN A 210 -20.70 19.43 -5.39
N ASP A 211 -22.03 19.41 -5.48
CA ASP A 211 -22.78 20.01 -6.57
C ASP A 211 -22.72 21.53 -6.51
N GLN A 212 -22.08 22.09 -7.54
CA GLN A 212 -21.90 23.51 -7.81
C GLN A 212 -22.35 23.83 -9.25
N GLY A 213 -23.15 22.96 -9.87
CA GLY A 213 -23.60 23.07 -11.27
C GLY A 213 -22.61 22.55 -12.32
N GLN A 214 -21.48 21.96 -11.92
CA GLN A 214 -20.38 21.59 -12.82
C GLN A 214 -20.65 20.37 -13.73
N HIS A 215 -21.80 19.70 -13.59
CA HIS A 215 -22.25 18.64 -14.50
C HIS A 215 -23.64 18.93 -15.11
N ASP A 216 -24.08 20.20 -15.10
CA ASP A 216 -25.47 20.55 -15.44
C ASP A 216 -25.65 20.76 -16.95
N HIS A 217 -25.24 19.72 -17.69
CA HIS A 217 -25.30 19.63 -19.14
C HIS A 217 -25.93 18.28 -19.54
N VAL A 218 -27.02 18.32 -20.33
CA VAL A 218 -27.61 17.13 -20.93
C VAL A 218 -26.58 16.48 -21.85
N ARG A 219 -26.23 15.22 -21.58
CA ARG A 219 -25.22 14.46 -22.32
C ARG A 219 -25.59 12.99 -22.50
N PRO A 220 -25.17 12.34 -23.59
CA PRO A 220 -25.26 10.89 -23.72
C PRO A 220 -24.31 10.20 -22.74
N VAL A 221 -24.78 9.11 -22.13
CA VAL A 221 -24.04 8.32 -21.13
C VAL A 221 -24.24 6.83 -21.40
N LEU A 222 -23.32 5.97 -20.95
CA LEU A 222 -23.49 4.51 -21.16
C LEU A 222 -24.71 3.97 -20.40
N SER A 223 -24.96 4.52 -19.22
CA SER A 223 -26.04 4.14 -18.32
C SER A 223 -26.46 5.30 -17.42
N VAL A 224 -27.69 5.22 -16.92
CA VAL A 224 -28.16 5.92 -15.72
C VAL A 224 -28.49 4.87 -14.65
N SER A 225 -28.62 5.27 -13.39
CA SER A 225 -29.08 4.38 -12.32
C SER A 225 -30.56 4.01 -12.50
N THR A 226 -30.97 2.83 -12.04
CA THR A 226 -32.39 2.45 -11.94
C THR A 226 -33.16 3.23 -10.89
N ALA A 227 -32.48 3.93 -9.96
CA ALA A 227 -33.09 4.87 -9.04
C ALA A 227 -33.50 6.16 -9.78
N GLY A 228 -34.76 6.24 -10.20
CA GLY A 228 -35.33 7.38 -10.95
C GLY A 228 -35.23 7.25 -12.48
N MET A 229 -34.89 6.08 -13.03
CA MET A 229 -34.79 5.85 -14.48
C MET A 229 -36.14 6.02 -15.17
N LEU A 230 -36.23 6.91 -16.15
CA LEU A 230 -37.35 7.00 -17.07
C LEU A 230 -37.00 6.23 -18.36
N ILE A 231 -37.76 5.21 -18.72
CA ILE A 231 -37.54 4.38 -19.90
C ILE A 231 -38.82 4.16 -20.70
N ARG A 232 -38.76 4.22 -22.04
CA ARG A 232 -39.93 3.93 -22.88
C ARG A 232 -40.37 2.47 -22.70
N ARG A 233 -41.68 2.25 -22.53
CA ARG A 233 -42.25 0.92 -22.28
C ARG A 233 -42.06 -0.02 -23.47
N ASP A 234 -42.20 0.49 -24.69
CA ASP A 234 -41.97 -0.25 -25.94
C ASP A 234 -40.52 -0.76 -26.05
N VAL A 235 -39.53 0.09 -25.79
CA VAL A 235 -38.10 -0.30 -25.79
C VAL A 235 -37.76 -1.23 -24.63
N PHE A 236 -38.35 -1.05 -23.44
CA PHE A 236 -38.16 -2.00 -22.34
C PHE A 236 -38.68 -3.40 -22.68
N GLU A 237 -39.82 -3.49 -23.37
CA GLU A 237 -40.42 -4.73 -23.84
C GLU A 237 -39.63 -5.35 -25.01
N GLU A 238 -39.16 -4.55 -25.99
CA GLU A 238 -38.29 -5.00 -27.10
C GLU A 238 -36.99 -5.63 -26.59
N LEU A 239 -36.31 -4.95 -25.67
CA LEU A 239 -35.05 -5.43 -25.07
C LEU A 239 -35.23 -6.66 -24.17
N GLY A 240 -36.49 -7.05 -23.87
CA GLY A 240 -36.83 -8.16 -22.99
C GLY A 240 -36.56 -7.88 -21.51
N GLY A 241 -36.68 -6.62 -21.09
CA GLY A 241 -36.48 -6.18 -19.71
C GLY A 241 -35.06 -6.36 -19.18
N PHE A 242 -34.91 -6.60 -17.88
CA PHE A 242 -33.61 -6.84 -17.23
C PHE A 242 -33.12 -8.29 -17.41
N ASP A 243 -31.81 -8.50 -17.57
CA ASP A 243 -31.25 -9.86 -17.63
C ASP A 243 -31.34 -10.50 -16.25
N ARG A 244 -32.26 -11.47 -16.05
CA ARG A 244 -32.53 -12.17 -14.77
C ARG A 244 -31.31 -12.90 -14.14
N ARG A 245 -30.11 -12.79 -14.70
CA ARG A 245 -28.83 -13.22 -14.08
C ARG A 245 -28.16 -12.09 -13.27
N LEU A 246 -28.64 -10.86 -13.38
CA LEU A 246 -28.25 -9.67 -12.64
C LEU A 246 -29.43 -9.28 -11.71
N PRO A 247 -29.44 -9.72 -10.44
CA PRO A 247 -30.65 -9.64 -9.61
C PRO A 247 -30.81 -8.31 -8.83
N LEU A 248 -29.81 -7.43 -8.85
CA LEU A 248 -29.79 -6.16 -8.08
C LEU A 248 -28.68 -5.16 -8.48
N MET A 249 -27.65 -5.61 -9.20
CA MET A 249 -26.47 -4.78 -9.50
C MET A 249 -25.96 -5.04 -10.92
N ARG A 250 -25.61 -3.95 -11.61
CA ARG A 250 -25.13 -3.89 -13.01
C ARG A 250 -26.18 -4.25 -14.06
N ASP A 251 -27.41 -4.51 -13.63
CA ASP A 251 -28.63 -4.52 -14.41
C ASP A 251 -28.94 -3.14 -15.03
N ASP A 252 -28.60 -2.05 -14.32
CA ASP A 252 -28.56 -0.67 -14.83
C ASP A 252 -27.74 -0.57 -16.14
N VAL A 253 -26.44 -0.86 -16.05
CA VAL A 253 -25.47 -0.79 -17.16
C VAL A 253 -25.77 -1.84 -18.24
N ASP A 254 -26.33 -3.00 -17.86
CA ASP A 254 -26.67 -4.05 -18.79
C ASP A 254 -27.84 -3.69 -19.71
N LEU A 255 -28.91 -3.11 -19.14
CA LEU A 255 -30.08 -2.65 -19.89
C LEU A 255 -29.72 -1.45 -20.78
N CYS A 256 -29.05 -0.43 -20.23
CA CYS A 256 -28.69 0.76 -20.99
C CYS A 256 -27.71 0.45 -22.14
N TRP A 257 -26.73 -0.43 -21.92
CA TRP A 257 -25.85 -0.88 -23.00
C TRP A 257 -26.60 -1.74 -24.03
N ARG A 258 -27.65 -2.48 -23.65
CA ARG A 258 -28.54 -3.14 -24.62
C ARG A 258 -29.37 -2.15 -25.44
N ALA A 259 -29.88 -1.06 -24.84
CA ALA A 259 -30.56 0.02 -25.55
C ALA A 259 -29.65 0.70 -26.59
N HIS A 260 -28.42 1.07 -26.20
CA HIS A 260 -27.39 1.54 -27.14
C HIS A 260 -27.12 0.53 -28.26
N ASN A 261 -26.99 -0.77 -27.95
CA ASN A 261 -26.78 -1.79 -28.99
C ASN A 261 -28.00 -1.98 -29.93
N ALA A 262 -29.19 -1.54 -29.54
CA ALA A 262 -30.39 -1.51 -30.38
C ALA A 262 -30.53 -0.21 -31.21
N GLY A 263 -29.65 0.79 -30.99
CA GLY A 263 -29.66 2.06 -31.72
C GLY A 263 -30.32 3.22 -30.96
N HIS A 264 -30.75 3.01 -29.70
CA HIS A 264 -31.34 4.07 -28.88
C HIS A 264 -30.31 4.83 -28.05
N ARG A 265 -30.58 6.11 -27.78
CA ARG A 265 -29.77 6.92 -26.86
C ARG A 265 -30.24 6.84 -25.42
N VAL A 266 -29.27 6.94 -24.52
CA VAL A 266 -29.42 7.03 -23.06
C VAL A 266 -28.83 8.38 -22.62
N LEU A 267 -29.64 9.24 -22.01
CA LEU A 267 -29.27 10.60 -21.61
C LEU A 267 -29.31 10.78 -20.09
N VAL A 268 -28.55 11.74 -19.58
CA VAL A 268 -28.76 12.29 -18.23
C VAL A 268 -29.51 13.61 -18.32
N ALA A 269 -30.55 13.78 -17.50
CA ALA A 269 -31.23 15.03 -17.24
C ALA A 269 -30.71 15.59 -15.91
N PRO A 270 -29.77 16.56 -15.91
CA PRO A 270 -29.11 16.99 -14.69
C PRO A 270 -30.03 17.82 -13.78
N GLU A 271 -30.98 18.57 -14.34
CA GLU A 271 -31.97 19.33 -13.56
C GLU A 271 -32.93 18.41 -12.79
N ALA A 272 -33.16 17.18 -13.28
CA ALA A 272 -33.93 16.19 -12.54
C ALA A 272 -33.09 15.66 -11.36
N VAL A 273 -33.45 16.03 -10.13
CA VAL A 273 -32.71 15.64 -8.93
C VAL A 273 -33.44 14.52 -8.16
N VAL A 274 -32.69 13.48 -7.79
CA VAL A 274 -33.15 12.41 -6.89
C VAL A 274 -32.12 12.19 -5.79
N ARG A 275 -32.55 12.13 -4.52
CA ARG A 275 -31.70 11.74 -3.39
C ARG A 275 -31.71 10.23 -3.24
N HIS A 276 -30.56 9.60 -3.02
CA HIS A 276 -30.46 8.13 -2.91
C HIS A 276 -29.58 7.72 -1.71
N ALA A 277 -30.01 6.70 -0.96
CA ALA A 277 -29.25 6.18 0.18
C ALA A 277 -28.23 5.09 -0.20
N GLU A 278 -28.38 4.46 -1.37
CA GLU A 278 -27.64 3.29 -1.83
C GLU A 278 -27.59 2.16 -0.79
N ALA A 279 -28.70 1.83 -0.13
CA ALA A 279 -28.74 0.98 1.06
C ALA A 279 -28.02 -0.38 0.86
N ALA A 280 -28.22 -1.03 -0.29
CA ALA A 280 -27.54 -2.28 -0.63
C ALA A 280 -26.06 -2.09 -1.06
N SER A 281 -25.67 -0.93 -1.61
CA SER A 281 -24.29 -0.64 -2.05
C SER A 281 -23.38 -0.21 -0.88
N ARG A 282 -23.95 0.51 0.10
CA ARG A 282 -23.33 0.91 1.38
C ARG A 282 -23.36 -0.18 2.47
N GLU A 283 -23.81 -1.40 2.16
CA GLU A 283 -23.92 -2.50 3.14
C GLU A 283 -24.91 -2.22 4.31
N ARG A 284 -25.79 -1.21 4.16
CA ARG A 284 -26.89 -0.88 5.10
C ARG A 284 -28.12 -1.80 4.98
N ARG A 285 -28.18 -2.63 3.93
CA ARG A 285 -29.24 -3.62 3.64
C ARG A 285 -28.60 -4.92 3.13
N ALA A 286 -29.10 -6.06 3.59
CA ALA A 286 -28.66 -7.39 3.13
C ALA A 286 -29.16 -7.72 1.70
N VAL A 287 -28.38 -8.51 0.95
CA VAL A 287 -28.74 -8.91 -0.42
C VAL A 287 -29.21 -10.36 -0.46
N ASP A 288 -30.54 -10.56 -0.36
CA ASP A 288 -31.20 -11.87 -0.30
C ASP A 288 -31.49 -12.51 -1.67
N CYS A 289 -31.64 -11.70 -2.73
CA CYS A 289 -31.95 -12.17 -4.09
C CYS A 289 -30.77 -12.88 -4.78
N ALA A 290 -29.54 -12.73 -4.28
CA ALA A 290 -28.32 -13.18 -4.95
C ALA A 290 -27.79 -14.56 -4.50
N GLY A 291 -28.66 -15.50 -4.11
CA GLY A 291 -28.24 -16.88 -3.84
C GLY A 291 -29.21 -17.73 -3.01
N ARG A 292 -28.64 -18.64 -2.20
CA ARG A 292 -29.35 -19.43 -1.17
C ARG A 292 -29.17 -18.88 0.25
N THR A 293 -28.18 -18.02 0.44
CA THR A 293 -27.85 -17.28 1.66
C THR A 293 -27.78 -15.80 1.31
N THR A 294 -27.75 -14.94 2.33
CA THR A 294 -27.31 -13.54 2.19
C THR A 294 -26.00 -13.45 1.40
N ALA A 295 -25.89 -12.43 0.58
CA ALA A 295 -24.70 -12.16 -0.22
C ALA A 295 -24.06 -10.83 0.17
N SER A 296 -22.75 -10.81 0.31
CA SER A 296 -21.97 -9.58 0.42
C SER A 296 -22.11 -8.76 -0.88
N PRO A 297 -22.48 -7.47 -0.81
CA PRO A 297 -22.68 -6.62 -1.99
C PRO A 297 -21.47 -6.59 -2.92
N HIS A 298 -20.24 -6.56 -2.38
CA HIS A 298 -19.01 -6.57 -3.16
C HIS A 298 -18.87 -7.80 -4.09
N LYS A 299 -19.24 -8.99 -3.60
CA LYS A 299 -19.28 -10.24 -4.39
C LYS A 299 -20.31 -10.16 -5.52
N VAL A 300 -21.46 -9.53 -5.28
CA VAL A 300 -22.56 -9.38 -6.24
C VAL A 300 -22.18 -8.37 -7.33
N ASP A 301 -21.70 -7.18 -6.95
CA ASP A 301 -21.16 -6.18 -7.88
C ASP A 301 -20.07 -6.77 -8.77
N LYS A 302 -19.12 -7.51 -8.18
CA LYS A 302 -18.03 -8.17 -8.91
C LYS A 302 -18.54 -9.21 -9.90
N ALA A 303 -19.49 -10.06 -9.51
CA ALA A 303 -20.07 -11.06 -10.40
C ALA A 303 -20.84 -10.40 -11.55
N GLY A 304 -21.67 -9.39 -11.25
CA GLY A 304 -22.42 -8.62 -12.24
C GLY A 304 -21.49 -7.92 -13.23
N ALA A 305 -20.47 -7.23 -12.74
CA ALA A 305 -19.46 -6.55 -13.56
C ALA A 305 -18.72 -7.50 -14.53
N VAL A 306 -18.31 -8.67 -14.04
CA VAL A 306 -17.66 -9.70 -14.87
C VAL A 306 -18.63 -10.25 -15.91
N TYR A 307 -19.88 -10.50 -15.54
CA TYR A 307 -20.93 -10.96 -16.46
C TYR A 307 -21.22 -9.93 -17.56
N THR A 308 -21.55 -8.69 -17.20
CA THR A 308 -21.93 -7.61 -18.13
C THR A 308 -20.81 -7.35 -19.15
N LEU A 309 -19.54 -7.29 -18.71
CA LEU A 309 -18.39 -7.16 -19.64
C LEU A 309 -18.24 -8.36 -20.58
N LEU A 310 -18.22 -9.60 -20.05
CA LEU A 310 -18.00 -10.79 -20.86
C LEU A 310 -19.17 -11.10 -21.81
N VAL A 311 -20.35 -10.55 -21.54
CA VAL A 311 -21.54 -10.73 -22.40
C VAL A 311 -21.68 -9.62 -23.44
N ASN A 312 -21.44 -8.35 -23.12
CA ASN A 312 -21.54 -7.25 -24.09
C ASN A 312 -20.28 -7.04 -24.96
N ALA A 313 -19.09 -7.49 -24.54
CA ALA A 313 -17.87 -7.25 -25.31
C ALA A 313 -17.85 -7.92 -26.69
N ARG A 314 -17.13 -7.33 -27.67
CA ARG A 314 -16.89 -7.96 -28.99
C ARG A 314 -16.08 -9.26 -28.83
N THR A 315 -16.47 -10.34 -29.52
CA THR A 315 -15.90 -11.69 -29.32
C THR A 315 -14.38 -11.76 -29.45
N ALA A 316 -13.79 -11.00 -30.39
CA ALA A 316 -12.34 -10.92 -30.60
C ALA A 316 -11.57 -10.30 -29.40
N ALA A 317 -12.23 -9.49 -28.56
CA ALA A 317 -11.62 -8.87 -27.38
C ALA A 317 -11.68 -9.76 -26.12
N LEU A 318 -12.45 -10.86 -26.15
CA LEU A 318 -12.68 -11.70 -24.96
C LEU A 318 -11.41 -12.28 -24.32
N PRO A 319 -10.40 -12.79 -25.06
CA PRO A 319 -9.19 -13.32 -24.44
C PRO A 319 -8.44 -12.25 -23.62
N TRP A 320 -8.38 -11.02 -24.14
CA TRP A 320 -7.73 -9.88 -23.49
C TRP A 320 -8.52 -9.38 -22.27
N ILE A 321 -9.84 -9.29 -22.39
CA ILE A 321 -10.73 -8.90 -21.28
C ILE A 321 -10.69 -9.95 -20.17
N LEU A 322 -10.70 -11.25 -20.51
CA LEU A 322 -10.57 -12.33 -19.54
C LEU A 322 -9.23 -12.28 -18.80
N LEU A 323 -8.12 -12.14 -19.52
CA LEU A 323 -6.78 -11.98 -18.94
C LEU A 323 -6.72 -10.77 -17.99
N ARG A 324 -7.25 -9.62 -18.42
CA ARG A 324 -7.29 -8.39 -17.61
C ARG A 324 -8.18 -8.53 -16.37
N LEU A 325 -9.32 -9.22 -16.47
CA LEU A 325 -10.21 -9.47 -15.34
C LEU A 325 -9.57 -10.44 -14.34
N VAL A 326 -8.88 -11.49 -14.78
CA VAL A 326 -8.15 -12.41 -13.89
C VAL A 326 -6.99 -11.69 -13.20
N LEU A 327 -6.09 -11.06 -13.96
CA LEU A 327 -4.91 -10.37 -13.41
C LEU A 327 -5.30 -9.19 -12.50
N GLY A 328 -6.29 -8.38 -12.91
CA GLY A 328 -6.82 -7.29 -12.11
C GLY A 328 -7.53 -7.75 -10.83
N THR A 329 -8.10 -8.96 -10.81
CA THR A 329 -8.65 -9.58 -9.59
C THR A 329 -7.53 -10.00 -8.65
N LEU A 330 -6.51 -10.72 -9.15
CA LEU A 330 -5.36 -11.15 -8.33
C LEU A 330 -4.65 -9.96 -7.67
N LEU A 331 -4.41 -8.89 -8.43
CA LEU A 331 -3.81 -7.65 -7.91
C LEU A 331 -4.68 -6.97 -6.85
N ARG A 332 -6.01 -6.98 -7.00
CA ARG A 332 -6.93 -6.43 -5.98
C ARG A 332 -7.01 -7.31 -4.75
N THR A 333 -7.11 -8.64 -4.88
CA THR A 333 -7.04 -9.58 -3.75
C THR A 333 -5.78 -9.36 -2.94
N LEU A 334 -4.61 -9.21 -3.60
CA LEU A 334 -3.36 -8.90 -2.94
C LEU A 334 -3.43 -7.54 -2.22
N ALA A 335 -3.95 -6.50 -2.87
CA ALA A 335 -4.12 -5.18 -2.27
C ALA A 335 -5.11 -5.16 -1.07
N TYR A 336 -6.18 -5.97 -1.10
CA TYR A 336 -7.11 -6.14 0.01
C TYR A 336 -6.47 -6.90 1.17
N LEU A 337 -5.66 -7.93 0.89
CA LEU A 337 -4.92 -8.69 1.91
C LEU A 337 -3.86 -7.82 2.60
N VAL A 338 -3.06 -7.09 1.82
CA VAL A 338 -2.09 -6.08 2.30
C VAL A 338 -2.81 -4.96 3.07
N GLY A 339 -3.98 -4.54 2.62
CA GLY A 339 -4.85 -3.56 3.29
C GLY A 339 -5.57 -4.09 4.53
N LYS A 340 -5.38 -5.37 4.92
CA LYS A 340 -6.00 -6.04 6.08
C LYS A 340 -7.53 -6.23 5.99
N VAL A 341 -8.05 -6.45 4.78
CA VAL A 341 -9.49 -6.70 4.54
C VAL A 341 -9.72 -8.05 3.83
N PRO A 342 -9.45 -9.19 4.49
CA PRO A 342 -9.49 -10.53 3.86
C PRO A 342 -10.87 -10.93 3.34
N GLY A 343 -11.96 -10.45 3.94
CA GLY A 343 -13.33 -10.70 3.44
C GLY A 343 -13.53 -10.16 2.01
N GLN A 344 -13.12 -8.91 1.75
CA GLN A 344 -13.19 -8.33 0.40
C GLN A 344 -12.24 -9.02 -0.57
N ALA A 345 -11.05 -9.47 -0.11
CA ALA A 345 -10.13 -10.27 -0.91
C ALA A 345 -10.74 -11.60 -1.38
N LEU A 346 -11.47 -12.30 -0.50
CA LEU A 346 -12.20 -13.53 -0.82
C LEU A 346 -13.40 -13.27 -1.75
N ASP A 347 -14.12 -12.18 -1.56
CA ASP A 347 -15.31 -11.86 -2.33
C ASP A 347 -15.00 -11.40 -3.77
N GLU A 348 -13.90 -10.68 -3.98
CA GLU A 348 -13.40 -10.36 -5.32
C GLU A 348 -13.04 -11.63 -6.12
N ILE A 349 -12.47 -12.65 -5.46
CA ILE A 349 -12.25 -13.99 -6.04
C ILE A 349 -13.57 -14.71 -6.30
N ARG A 350 -14.47 -14.77 -5.31
CA ARG A 350 -15.74 -15.51 -5.39
C ARG A 350 -16.66 -14.96 -6.48
N GLY A 351 -16.70 -13.64 -6.66
CA GLY A 351 -17.46 -13.00 -7.74
C GLY A 351 -16.90 -13.32 -9.14
N LEU A 352 -15.57 -13.34 -9.29
CA LEU A 352 -14.91 -13.77 -10.52
C LEU A 352 -15.18 -15.26 -10.81
N LEU A 353 -14.79 -16.15 -9.90
CA LEU A 353 -14.91 -17.60 -10.10
C LEU A 353 -16.37 -18.05 -10.23
N GLY A 354 -17.29 -17.50 -9.44
CA GLY A 354 -18.73 -17.82 -9.53
C GLY A 354 -19.36 -17.48 -10.90
N THR A 355 -18.69 -16.62 -11.67
CA THR A 355 -19.09 -16.24 -13.04
C THR A 355 -18.31 -17.06 -14.08
N LEU A 356 -16.98 -17.21 -13.94
CA LEU A 356 -16.13 -17.93 -14.89
C LEU A 356 -16.34 -19.46 -14.87
N LEU A 357 -16.68 -20.05 -13.72
CA LEU A 357 -17.01 -21.48 -13.60
C LEU A 357 -18.39 -21.84 -14.17
N ARG A 358 -19.08 -20.88 -14.80
CA ARG A 358 -20.41 -21.04 -15.43
C ARG A 358 -20.44 -20.46 -16.85
N PRO A 359 -19.54 -20.92 -17.75
CA PRO A 359 -19.40 -20.37 -19.10
C PRO A 359 -20.69 -20.50 -19.94
N GLU A 360 -21.55 -21.48 -19.64
CA GLU A 360 -22.85 -21.67 -20.28
C GLU A 360 -23.77 -20.45 -20.09
N ARG A 361 -23.66 -19.74 -18.96
CA ARG A 361 -24.44 -18.50 -18.71
C ARG A 361 -23.96 -17.35 -19.57
N ILE A 362 -22.64 -17.22 -19.75
CA ILE A 362 -22.02 -16.20 -20.59
C ILE A 362 -22.38 -16.48 -22.05
N ILE A 363 -22.22 -17.72 -22.53
CA ILE A 363 -22.55 -18.13 -23.90
C ILE A 363 -24.05 -17.94 -24.17
N ALA A 364 -24.94 -18.30 -23.24
CA ALA A 364 -26.38 -18.09 -23.38
C ALA A 364 -26.80 -16.61 -23.35
N GLY A 365 -26.09 -15.77 -22.58
CA GLY A 365 -26.26 -14.30 -22.63
C GLY A 365 -25.85 -13.75 -23.99
N ARG A 366 -24.64 -14.07 -24.45
CA ARG A 366 -24.09 -13.61 -25.75
C ARG A 366 -24.98 -14.00 -26.93
N ARG A 367 -25.52 -15.23 -26.94
CA ARG A 367 -26.44 -15.71 -27.98
C ARG A 367 -27.77 -14.94 -28.05
N ARG A 368 -28.19 -14.27 -26.96
CA ARG A 368 -29.43 -13.47 -26.92
C ARG A 368 -29.25 -12.03 -27.40
N ARG A 369 -28.02 -11.49 -27.41
CA ARG A 369 -27.77 -10.04 -27.65
C ARG A 369 -27.37 -9.68 -29.08
N GLY A 370 -27.75 -10.53 -30.04
CA GLY A 370 -27.72 -10.22 -31.48
C GLY A 370 -26.38 -9.72 -32.03
N ARG A 371 -26.46 -8.73 -32.91
CA ARG A 371 -25.36 -7.86 -33.31
C ARG A 371 -25.75 -6.43 -32.91
N SER A 372 -24.79 -5.64 -32.47
CA SER A 372 -25.01 -4.20 -32.22
C SER A 372 -25.35 -3.48 -33.52
N GLN A 373 -26.29 -2.53 -33.45
CA GLN A 373 -26.61 -1.62 -34.55
C GLN A 373 -25.62 -0.45 -34.65
N LEU A 374 -24.99 -0.05 -33.55
CA LEU A 374 -23.94 0.98 -33.49
C LEU A 374 -22.54 0.42 -33.77
N ASP A 375 -21.64 1.25 -34.31
CA ASP A 375 -20.22 0.91 -34.38
C ASP A 375 -19.43 1.28 -33.10
N LYS A 376 -18.22 0.73 -33.02
CA LYS A 376 -17.19 1.00 -32.02
C LYS A 376 -16.87 2.48 -31.90
N GLY A 377 -16.95 3.25 -33.00
CA GLY A 377 -16.72 4.69 -32.98
C GLY A 377 -17.68 5.42 -32.03
N GLU A 378 -18.97 5.16 -32.19
CA GLU A 378 -20.07 5.83 -31.46
C GLU A 378 -20.15 5.39 -30.00
N LEU A 379 -19.88 4.10 -29.72
CA LEU A 379 -19.86 3.58 -28.35
C LEU A 379 -18.62 4.04 -27.56
N ARG A 380 -17.48 4.34 -28.20
CA ARG A 380 -16.20 4.58 -27.50
C ARG A 380 -16.21 5.78 -26.53
N PRO A 381 -16.79 6.95 -26.85
CA PRO A 381 -16.90 8.08 -25.91
C PRO A 381 -17.65 7.77 -24.62
N LEU A 382 -18.51 6.74 -24.61
CA LEU A 382 -19.30 6.35 -23.44
C LEU A 382 -18.48 5.55 -22.41
N PHE A 383 -17.22 5.21 -22.71
CA PHE A 383 -16.32 4.47 -21.82
C PHE A 383 -15.18 5.36 -21.30
N PRO A 384 -14.67 5.13 -20.07
CA PRO A 384 -13.61 5.95 -19.51
C PRO A 384 -12.30 5.83 -20.32
N PRO A 385 -11.52 6.92 -20.47
CA PRO A 385 -10.35 6.92 -21.34
C PRO A 385 -9.27 5.93 -20.89
N PRO A 386 -8.51 5.34 -21.83
CA PRO A 386 -7.56 4.29 -21.55
C PRO A 386 -6.48 4.76 -20.56
N GLY A 387 -6.34 4.04 -19.46
CA GLY A 387 -5.38 4.35 -18.39
C GLY A 387 -5.96 5.10 -17.19
N ALA A 388 -7.10 5.79 -17.31
CA ALA A 388 -7.73 6.51 -16.18
C ALA A 388 -7.98 5.58 -14.98
N THR A 389 -8.41 4.34 -15.24
CA THR A 389 -8.64 3.31 -14.21
C THR A 389 -7.37 2.88 -13.48
N VAL A 390 -6.23 2.88 -14.19
CA VAL A 390 -4.92 2.52 -13.64
C VAL A 390 -4.40 3.68 -12.79
N ARG A 391 -4.48 4.90 -13.33
CA ARG A 391 -4.14 6.15 -12.62
C ARG A 391 -4.89 6.27 -11.28
N ALA A 392 -6.22 6.16 -11.29
CA ALA A 392 -7.02 6.23 -10.06
C ALA A 392 -6.66 5.14 -9.03
N THR A 393 -6.21 3.96 -9.49
CA THR A 393 -5.75 2.88 -8.59
C THR A 393 -4.35 3.16 -8.03
N VAL A 394 -3.45 3.74 -8.83
CA VAL A 394 -2.11 4.18 -8.38
C VAL A 394 -2.22 5.37 -7.41
N GLU A 395 -3.09 6.33 -7.68
CA GLU A 395 -3.35 7.47 -6.79
C GLU A 395 -3.99 7.00 -5.47
N GLN A 396 -4.94 6.06 -5.51
CA GLN A 396 -5.52 5.43 -4.31
C GLN A 396 -4.46 4.66 -3.48
N ALA A 397 -3.57 3.92 -4.14
CA ALA A 397 -2.45 3.26 -3.46
C ALA A 397 -1.50 4.29 -2.85
N ALA A 398 -1.11 5.32 -3.59
CA ALA A 398 -0.21 6.37 -3.13
C ALA A 398 -0.77 7.12 -1.89
N GLY A 399 -2.07 7.44 -1.87
CA GLY A 399 -2.72 8.02 -0.69
C GLY A 399 -2.60 7.13 0.55
N ASN A 400 -2.93 5.84 0.41
CA ASN A 400 -2.86 4.85 1.50
C ASN A 400 -1.42 4.61 2.01
N PHE A 401 -0.41 4.61 1.13
CA PHE A 401 0.98 4.32 1.50
C PHE A 401 1.77 5.56 1.97
N PHE A 402 1.53 6.75 1.41
CA PHE A 402 2.34 7.96 1.69
C PHE A 402 1.76 8.91 2.76
N GLY A 403 0.58 8.62 3.30
CA GLY A 403 0.16 9.03 4.65
C GLY A 403 0.16 10.53 4.94
N GLY A 404 -0.91 11.20 4.54
CA GLY A 404 -1.25 12.54 5.02
C GLY A 404 -2.74 12.81 4.83
N ASP A 405 -3.37 13.38 5.85
CA ASP A 405 -4.81 13.61 5.89
C ASP A 405 -5.29 14.73 4.93
N ASP A 406 -6.60 14.74 4.73
CA ASP A 406 -7.50 15.78 4.17
C ASP A 406 -7.46 16.20 2.69
N GLU A 407 -6.34 16.17 1.94
CA GLU A 407 -6.30 16.85 0.60
C GLU A 407 -6.16 15.99 -0.66
N ILE A 408 -5.85 14.68 -0.63
CA ILE A 408 -5.61 13.89 -1.87
C ILE A 408 -6.19 12.46 -1.81
N SER A 409 -7.49 12.34 -1.50
CA SER A 409 -8.21 11.05 -1.40
C SER A 409 -9.29 10.85 -2.48
N ALA A 410 -9.04 11.36 -3.70
CA ALA A 410 -10.03 11.49 -4.78
C ALA A 410 -10.76 10.19 -5.20
N ALA A 411 -10.14 9.02 -5.09
CA ALA A 411 -10.71 7.75 -5.54
C ALA A 411 -11.54 7.04 -4.43
N GLY A 412 -12.87 7.25 -4.44
CA GLY A 412 -13.85 6.59 -3.56
C GLY A 412 -14.12 5.10 -3.91
N ARG A 413 -15.33 4.56 -3.64
CA ARG A 413 -15.78 3.28 -4.24
C ARG A 413 -15.98 3.48 -5.76
N HIS A 414 -16.72 4.51 -6.09
CA HIS A 414 -16.91 5.14 -7.41
C HIS A 414 -15.60 5.82 -7.84
N GLY A 415 -15.35 5.94 -9.15
CA GLY A 415 -14.05 6.38 -9.68
C GLY A 415 -14.05 7.77 -10.31
N GLY A 416 -13.24 8.67 -9.73
CA GLY A 416 -12.62 9.85 -10.33
C GLY A 416 -11.08 9.74 -10.25
N ALA A 417 -10.27 10.57 -10.90
CA ALA A 417 -10.59 11.81 -11.62
C ALA A 417 -10.05 11.83 -13.06
N VAL A 418 -10.77 12.49 -13.98
CA VAL A 418 -10.19 13.23 -15.11
C VAL A 418 -11.04 14.48 -15.34
N GLU A 419 -10.38 15.62 -15.48
CA GLU A 419 -10.97 16.95 -15.76
C GLU A 419 -11.65 16.94 -17.15
N SER A 420 -12.98 17.03 -17.21
CA SER A 420 -13.77 16.79 -18.42
C SER A 420 -14.31 18.09 -19.05
N GLY A 421 -13.42 18.88 -19.66
CA GLY A 421 -13.80 19.95 -20.58
C GLY A 421 -14.08 19.43 -22.00
N PRO A 422 -15.08 19.95 -22.72
CA PRO A 422 -15.38 19.53 -24.10
C PRO A 422 -14.63 20.38 -25.15
N GLY A 423 -14.23 19.74 -26.25
CA GLY A 423 -13.60 20.38 -27.41
C GLY A 423 -12.35 19.61 -27.86
N GLY A 424 -12.32 19.16 -29.11
CA GLY A 424 -11.27 18.27 -29.60
C GLY A 424 -10.05 19.01 -30.14
N ASP A 425 -8.90 18.87 -29.45
CA ASP A 425 -7.54 19.06 -29.97
C ASP A 425 -6.54 18.17 -29.18
N ASP A 426 -6.92 16.90 -28.96
CA ASP A 426 -6.27 15.93 -28.05
C ASP A 426 -4.85 15.44 -28.47
N ALA A 427 -4.25 16.04 -29.50
CA ALA A 427 -2.85 15.76 -29.88
C ALA A 427 -1.86 16.59 -29.04
N ASP A 428 -2.03 17.91 -29.02
CA ASP A 428 -1.02 18.85 -28.50
C ASP A 428 -1.12 19.02 -26.98
N PHE A 429 -2.28 18.74 -26.39
CA PHE A 429 -2.51 18.90 -24.95
C PHE A 429 -1.66 17.95 -24.09
N LEU A 430 -1.23 16.80 -24.65
CA LEU A 430 -0.41 15.80 -23.96
C LEU A 430 1.03 16.24 -23.69
N GLU A 431 1.58 17.18 -24.46
CA GLU A 431 2.89 17.77 -24.16
C GLU A 431 2.75 18.90 -23.14
N ILE A 432 1.73 19.75 -23.29
CA ILE A 432 1.45 20.88 -22.39
C ILE A 432 1.16 20.38 -20.96
N GLU A 433 0.41 19.28 -20.81
CA GLU A 433 0.19 18.63 -19.51
C GLU A 433 1.49 18.15 -18.85
N GLN A 434 2.47 17.65 -19.59
CA GLN A 434 3.74 17.21 -19.01
C GLN A 434 4.51 18.38 -18.39
N PHE A 435 4.57 19.52 -19.08
CA PHE A 435 5.16 20.75 -18.53
C PHE A 435 4.34 21.30 -17.34
N ALA A 436 3.01 21.26 -17.39
CA ALA A 436 2.15 21.67 -16.29
C ALA A 436 2.32 20.76 -15.05
N ARG A 437 2.43 19.45 -15.24
CA ARG A 437 2.69 18.45 -14.17
C ARG A 437 4.08 18.60 -13.59
N LEU A 438 5.12 18.80 -14.41
CA LEU A 438 6.48 19.10 -13.94
C LEU A 438 6.51 20.40 -13.11
N LYS A 439 5.80 21.44 -13.55
CA LYS A 439 5.62 22.71 -12.82
C LYS A 439 4.81 22.54 -11.52
N ARG A 440 3.85 21.61 -11.47
CA ARG A 440 3.09 21.22 -10.26
C ARG A 440 3.94 20.42 -9.27
N ILE A 441 4.84 19.55 -9.75
CA ILE A 441 5.83 18.81 -8.94
C ILE A 441 6.91 19.76 -8.41
N ALA A 442 7.41 20.69 -9.23
CA ALA A 442 8.39 21.72 -8.83
C ALA A 442 7.85 22.69 -7.77
N ARG A 443 6.52 22.79 -7.60
CA ARG A 443 5.88 23.51 -6.48
C ARG A 443 5.82 22.71 -5.17
N LYS A 444 6.12 21.40 -5.18
CA LYS A 444 6.19 20.56 -3.97
C LYS A 444 7.65 20.53 -3.46
N PRO A 445 7.95 21.05 -2.26
CA PRO A 445 9.34 21.19 -1.79
C PRO A 445 10.06 19.86 -1.52
N GLY A 446 9.34 18.77 -1.19
CA GLY A 446 9.94 17.45 -0.94
C GLY A 446 10.63 16.84 -2.17
N PRO A 447 9.92 16.64 -3.30
CA PRO A 447 10.51 16.17 -4.55
C PRO A 447 11.66 17.06 -5.07
N VAL A 448 11.53 18.39 -4.95
CA VAL A 448 12.59 19.34 -5.34
C VAL A 448 13.83 19.18 -4.45
N LEU A 449 13.66 19.06 -3.14
CA LEU A 449 14.75 18.79 -2.21
C LEU A 449 15.46 17.47 -2.53
N PHE A 450 14.71 16.39 -2.78
CA PHE A 450 15.29 15.11 -3.18
C PHE A 450 16.08 15.23 -4.49
N LEU A 451 15.53 15.91 -5.51
CA LEU A 451 16.23 16.13 -6.78
C LEU A 451 17.53 16.94 -6.60
N VAL A 452 17.51 18.01 -5.79
CA VAL A 452 18.71 18.82 -5.50
C VAL A 452 19.76 18.00 -4.75
N LEU A 453 19.39 17.26 -3.71
CA LEU A 453 20.31 16.38 -2.98
C LEU A 453 20.85 15.25 -3.86
N LEU A 454 20.04 14.72 -4.79
CA LEU A 454 20.44 13.67 -5.73
C LEU A 454 21.46 14.21 -6.73
N LEU A 455 21.25 15.41 -7.28
CA LEU A 455 22.21 16.07 -8.17
C LEU A 455 23.53 16.38 -7.46
N ILE A 456 23.50 16.85 -6.20
CA ILE A 456 24.70 17.04 -5.39
C ILE A 456 25.42 15.69 -5.15
N SER A 457 24.67 14.62 -4.82
CA SER A 457 25.26 13.30 -4.58
C SER A 457 25.90 12.70 -5.84
N LEU A 458 25.25 12.81 -7.00
CA LEU A 458 25.80 12.35 -8.28
C LEU A 458 27.04 13.16 -8.71
N ALA A 459 27.06 14.48 -8.43
CA ALA A 459 28.22 15.33 -8.69
C ALA A 459 29.42 15.00 -7.78
N ALA A 460 29.18 14.77 -6.48
CA ALA A 460 30.22 14.40 -5.54
C ALA A 460 30.72 12.96 -5.75
N CYS A 461 29.81 12.02 -5.98
CA CYS A 461 30.11 10.60 -6.20
C CYS A 461 30.51 10.29 -7.66
N ARG A 462 30.85 11.29 -8.47
CA ARG A 462 31.24 11.16 -9.89
C ARG A 462 32.27 10.06 -10.18
N ALA A 463 33.22 9.82 -9.27
CA ALA A 463 34.24 8.78 -9.38
C ALA A 463 33.76 7.36 -8.97
N LEU A 464 32.59 7.27 -8.34
CA LEU A 464 31.93 6.03 -7.90
C LEU A 464 30.83 5.57 -8.88
N LEU A 465 30.63 6.31 -9.97
CA LEU A 465 29.73 5.98 -11.08
C LEU A 465 30.54 5.35 -12.22
N GLY A 466 30.06 4.24 -12.79
CA GLY A 466 30.72 3.55 -13.91
C GLY A 466 30.82 2.04 -13.71
N SER A 467 31.67 1.41 -14.51
CA SER A 467 31.98 -0.03 -14.49
C SER A 467 32.87 -0.42 -13.32
N GLY A 468 32.88 -1.72 -12.98
CA GLY A 468 33.64 -2.27 -11.84
C GLY A 468 32.81 -2.34 -10.56
N ALA A 469 33.31 -3.10 -9.58
CA ALA A 469 32.67 -3.23 -8.27
C ALA A 469 33.04 -2.06 -7.37
N LEU A 470 32.10 -1.62 -6.52
CA LEU A 470 32.41 -0.77 -5.39
C LEU A 470 33.07 -1.63 -4.30
N ALA A 471 34.28 -1.25 -3.89
CA ALA A 471 35.03 -1.91 -2.83
C ALA A 471 36.04 -0.95 -2.19
N GLY A 472 36.49 -1.29 -0.98
CA GLY A 472 37.47 -0.52 -0.22
C GLY A 472 36.87 0.12 1.04
N GLY A 473 37.74 0.56 1.95
CA GLY A 473 37.35 0.88 3.33
C GLY A 473 36.74 -0.34 4.01
N ALA A 474 35.54 -0.18 4.60
CA ALA A 474 34.76 -1.26 5.18
C ALA A 474 34.09 -2.19 4.13
N LEU A 475 34.08 -1.83 2.85
CA LEU A 475 33.28 -2.50 1.83
C LEU A 475 34.07 -3.61 1.09
N LEU A 476 33.66 -4.86 1.28
CA LEU A 476 34.03 -5.95 0.36
C LEU A 476 33.18 -5.89 -0.92
N PRO A 477 33.75 -6.24 -2.09
CA PRO A 477 33.00 -6.28 -3.35
C PRO A 477 31.82 -7.26 -3.25
N ALA A 478 30.65 -6.83 -3.72
CA ALA A 478 29.46 -7.69 -3.76
C ALA A 478 29.65 -8.89 -4.73
N PRO A 479 28.95 -10.01 -4.52
CA PRO A 479 28.79 -11.08 -5.53
C PRO A 479 28.14 -10.56 -6.82
N GLY A 480 28.16 -11.34 -7.91
CA GLY A 480 27.69 -10.90 -9.22
C GLY A 480 26.17 -10.78 -9.35
N THR A 481 25.44 -11.69 -8.71
CA THR A 481 23.98 -11.85 -8.85
C THR A 481 23.26 -11.94 -7.50
N ALA A 482 21.97 -11.57 -7.47
CA ALA A 482 21.14 -11.70 -6.27
C ALA A 482 21.04 -13.16 -5.79
N SER A 483 21.11 -14.14 -6.70
CA SER A 483 21.17 -15.57 -6.41
C SER A 483 22.36 -15.97 -5.54
N GLU A 484 23.55 -15.39 -5.78
CA GLU A 484 24.73 -15.65 -4.95
C GLU A 484 24.56 -15.11 -3.52
N LEU A 485 23.91 -13.95 -3.33
CA LEU A 485 23.60 -13.46 -1.98
C LEU A 485 22.52 -14.31 -1.29
N TRP A 486 21.53 -14.81 -2.05
CA TRP A 486 20.51 -15.70 -1.50
C TRP A 486 21.10 -17.05 -1.07
N SER A 487 21.97 -17.68 -1.87
CA SER A 487 22.63 -18.92 -1.43
C SER A 487 23.48 -18.65 -0.18
N ARG A 488 24.35 -17.62 -0.19
CA ARG A 488 25.18 -17.23 0.97
C ARG A 488 24.40 -17.02 2.27
N TYR A 489 23.13 -16.67 2.22
CA TYR A 489 22.26 -16.55 3.39
C TYR A 489 21.50 -17.84 3.76
N LEU A 490 21.11 -18.66 2.76
CA LEU A 490 20.31 -19.87 2.94
C LEU A 490 21.16 -21.14 3.17
N ASP A 491 22.39 -21.17 2.65
CA ASP A 491 23.33 -22.28 2.74
C ASP A 491 23.70 -22.54 4.21
N ALA A 492 23.67 -23.82 4.62
CA ALA A 492 24.00 -24.25 5.99
C ALA A 492 25.50 -24.41 6.25
N TRP A 493 26.31 -24.43 5.19
CA TRP A 493 27.76 -24.55 5.23
C TRP A 493 28.40 -23.47 4.35
N HIS A 494 29.29 -22.67 4.94
CA HIS A 494 29.99 -21.60 4.24
C HIS A 494 31.42 -22.02 3.96
N ALA A 495 31.83 -22.11 2.68
CA ALA A 495 33.18 -22.50 2.28
C ALA A 495 34.26 -21.39 2.47
N VAL A 496 34.04 -20.48 3.43
CA VAL A 496 34.92 -19.35 3.75
C VAL A 496 35.99 -19.79 4.74
N GLY A 497 37.26 -19.41 4.52
CA GLY A 497 38.35 -19.85 5.39
C GLY A 497 38.52 -21.37 5.38
N ALA A 498 38.59 -21.98 6.56
CA ALA A 498 38.57 -23.44 6.74
C ALA A 498 37.18 -24.06 6.49
N GLY A 499 36.13 -23.25 6.33
CA GLY A 499 34.76 -23.66 6.17
C GLY A 499 34.09 -24.05 7.48
N GLY A 500 32.81 -23.70 7.63
CA GLY A 500 32.08 -23.90 8.87
C GLY A 500 30.58 -23.64 8.76
N THR A 501 29.90 -23.59 9.91
CA THR A 501 28.43 -23.46 10.03
C THR A 501 27.95 -22.20 10.79
N PRO A 502 28.62 -21.02 10.73
CA PRO A 502 28.15 -19.85 11.44
C PRO A 502 26.87 -19.26 10.80
N ALA A 503 26.08 -18.56 11.59
CA ALA A 503 24.86 -17.92 11.09
C ALA A 503 25.21 -16.74 10.15
N ALA A 504 24.84 -16.85 8.87
CA ALA A 504 25.08 -15.82 7.87
C ALA A 504 24.47 -14.46 8.29
N PRO A 505 25.19 -13.34 8.10
CA PRO A 505 24.73 -12.03 8.58
C PRO A 505 23.45 -11.59 7.84
N PRO A 506 22.35 -11.25 8.55
CA PRO A 506 21.03 -11.11 7.96
C PRO A 506 20.85 -9.89 7.05
N TYR A 507 21.80 -8.95 7.04
CA TYR A 507 21.80 -7.88 6.05
C TYR A 507 21.95 -8.42 4.61
N LEU A 508 22.59 -9.59 4.42
CA LEU A 508 22.73 -10.22 3.10
C LEU A 508 21.37 -10.51 2.48
N ALA A 509 20.41 -11.03 3.26
CA ALA A 509 19.03 -11.26 2.80
C ALA A 509 18.32 -9.97 2.40
N ILE A 510 18.57 -8.86 3.11
CA ILE A 510 17.98 -7.56 2.81
C ILE A 510 18.58 -6.95 1.54
N VAL A 511 19.91 -7.06 1.35
CA VAL A 511 20.58 -6.65 0.11
C VAL A 511 20.18 -7.58 -1.06
N ALA A 512 20.00 -8.87 -0.82
CA ALA A 512 19.52 -9.83 -1.82
C ALA A 512 18.09 -9.52 -2.28
N ALA A 513 17.18 -9.22 -1.34
CA ALA A 513 15.82 -8.78 -1.67
C ALA A 513 15.80 -7.47 -2.47
N LEU A 514 16.64 -6.49 -2.09
CA LEU A 514 16.79 -5.25 -2.85
C LEU A 514 17.38 -5.50 -4.24
N ALA A 515 18.37 -6.38 -4.37
CA ALA A 515 18.96 -6.78 -5.64
C ALA A 515 17.93 -7.52 -6.53
N SER A 516 17.10 -8.40 -5.97
CA SER A 516 15.99 -9.06 -6.67
C SER A 516 14.98 -8.05 -7.24
N LEU A 517 14.66 -6.98 -6.49
CA LEU A 517 13.82 -5.88 -6.99
C LEU A 517 14.53 -5.04 -8.07
N LEU A 518 15.85 -4.94 -8.01
CA LEU A 518 16.72 -4.23 -8.96
C LEU A 518 17.26 -5.18 -10.06
N PHE A 519 16.36 -5.96 -10.65
CA PHE A 519 16.62 -6.87 -11.79
C PHE A 519 17.74 -7.91 -11.55
N GLY A 520 17.96 -8.29 -10.30
CA GLY A 520 19.01 -9.24 -9.89
C GLY A 520 20.38 -8.63 -9.64
N SER A 521 20.58 -7.31 -9.82
CA SER A 521 21.89 -6.67 -9.74
C SER A 521 22.24 -6.21 -8.32
N THR A 522 23.11 -6.98 -7.68
CA THR A 522 23.77 -6.71 -6.39
C THR A 522 24.65 -5.47 -6.43
N GLY A 523 25.46 -5.32 -7.48
CA GLY A 523 26.31 -4.15 -7.68
C GLY A 523 25.50 -2.86 -7.80
N LEU A 524 24.33 -2.91 -8.46
CA LEU A 524 23.40 -1.78 -8.52
C LEU A 524 22.75 -1.53 -7.16
N ALA A 525 22.30 -2.57 -6.44
CA ALA A 525 21.73 -2.44 -5.10
C ALA A 525 22.71 -1.75 -4.11
N VAL A 526 23.97 -2.18 -4.05
CA VAL A 526 25.00 -1.56 -3.21
C VAL A 526 25.34 -0.14 -3.69
N THR A 527 25.35 0.11 -5.01
CA THR A 527 25.53 1.47 -5.56
C THR A 527 24.39 2.39 -5.10
N VAL A 528 23.13 1.94 -5.15
CA VAL A 528 21.97 2.72 -4.70
C VAL A 528 22.02 2.96 -3.19
N LEU A 529 22.32 1.94 -2.38
CA LEU A 529 22.39 2.10 -0.92
C LEU A 529 23.47 3.09 -0.49
N LEU A 530 24.63 3.14 -1.16
CA LEU A 530 25.71 4.07 -0.84
C LEU A 530 25.52 5.44 -1.50
N VAL A 531 25.43 5.52 -2.84
CA VAL A 531 25.39 6.81 -3.57
C VAL A 531 24.08 7.56 -3.34
N ALA A 532 22.96 6.86 -3.09
CA ALA A 532 21.70 7.50 -2.74
C ALA A 532 21.47 7.66 -1.21
N SER A 533 22.42 7.27 -0.35
CA SER A 533 22.28 7.43 1.12
C SER A 533 21.98 8.87 1.53
N VAL A 534 22.79 9.84 1.08
CA VAL A 534 22.64 11.28 1.35
C VAL A 534 21.25 11.81 0.91
N PRO A 535 20.80 11.68 -0.36
CA PRO A 535 19.49 12.17 -0.77
C PRO A 535 18.32 11.41 -0.14
N LEU A 536 18.45 10.10 0.12
CA LEU A 536 17.39 9.33 0.80
C LEU A 536 17.28 9.72 2.28
N ALA A 537 18.40 9.91 3.00
CA ALA A 537 18.43 10.39 4.38
C ALA A 537 17.81 11.79 4.52
N GLY A 538 18.12 12.72 3.60
CA GLY A 538 17.44 14.02 3.55
C GLY A 538 15.94 13.90 3.26
N CYS A 539 15.56 13.00 2.35
CA CYS A 539 14.16 12.75 2.01
C CYS A 539 13.36 12.20 3.21
N THR A 540 13.88 11.18 3.89
CA THR A 540 13.24 10.61 5.09
C THR A 540 13.22 11.59 6.25
N ALA A 541 14.25 12.42 6.45
CA ALA A 541 14.24 13.51 7.43
C ALA A 541 13.18 14.59 7.11
N TYR A 542 12.97 14.92 5.83
CA TYR A 542 11.92 15.87 5.43
C TYR A 542 10.51 15.33 5.75
N PHE A 543 10.26 14.04 5.52
CA PHE A 543 9.00 13.39 5.87
C PHE A 543 8.85 13.12 7.37
N ALA A 544 9.94 12.81 8.09
CA ALA A 544 9.94 12.57 9.53
C ALA A 544 9.68 13.85 10.34
N SER A 545 10.17 14.99 9.87
CA SER A 545 10.05 16.29 10.55
C SER A 545 8.68 16.98 10.39
N ARG A 546 7.78 16.51 9.50
CA ARG A 546 6.43 17.09 9.27
C ARG A 546 5.63 17.37 10.56
N PRO A 547 5.53 16.46 11.56
CA PRO A 547 4.83 16.75 12.82
C PRO A 547 5.63 17.61 13.81
N LEU A 548 6.95 17.70 13.68
CA LEU A 548 7.81 18.43 14.62
C LEU A 548 7.86 19.93 14.33
N VAL A 549 7.97 20.30 13.04
CA VAL A 549 8.27 21.66 12.60
C VAL A 549 7.24 22.12 11.57
N THR A 550 6.56 23.24 11.83
CA THR A 550 5.51 23.76 10.96
C THR A 550 6.09 24.29 9.64
N SER A 551 7.11 25.14 9.73
CA SER A 551 7.75 25.82 8.60
C SER A 551 8.30 24.87 7.53
N ARG A 552 7.83 25.03 6.28
CA ARG A 552 8.26 24.24 5.12
C ARG A 552 9.76 24.44 4.80
N LEU A 553 10.27 25.65 5.02
CA LEU A 553 11.67 26.01 4.78
C LEU A 553 12.59 25.46 5.88
N LEU A 554 12.18 25.55 7.15
CA LEU A 554 12.98 25.03 8.26
C LEU A 554 13.09 23.50 8.22
N ARG A 555 12.04 22.80 7.76
CA ARG A 555 12.11 21.36 7.46
C ARG A 555 13.07 21.04 6.31
N ALA A 556 13.12 21.86 5.26
CA ALA A 556 14.07 21.67 4.17
C ALA A 556 15.51 21.87 4.63
N TRP A 557 15.79 22.92 5.42
CA TRP A 557 17.10 23.14 6.03
C TRP A 557 17.50 21.98 6.97
N ALA A 558 16.60 21.54 7.86
CA ALA A 558 16.90 20.45 8.80
C ALA A 558 17.17 19.11 8.07
N ALA A 559 16.48 18.86 6.95
CA ALA A 559 16.72 17.72 6.09
C ALA A 559 18.07 17.78 5.35
N ILE A 560 18.47 18.95 4.84
CA ILE A 560 19.81 19.18 4.26
C ILE A 560 20.89 18.96 5.33
N ALA A 561 20.72 19.57 6.51
CA ALA A 561 21.66 19.48 7.60
C ALA A 561 21.78 18.06 8.18
N TYR A 562 20.72 17.26 8.09
CA TYR A 562 20.78 15.83 8.42
C TYR A 562 21.50 15.01 7.34
N ALA A 563 21.20 15.25 6.06
CA ALA A 563 21.83 14.56 4.93
C ALA A 563 23.36 14.76 4.88
N PHE A 564 23.84 15.94 5.30
CA PHE A 564 25.26 16.29 5.38
C PHE A 564 25.85 16.24 6.80
N LEU A 565 25.27 15.44 7.71
CA LEU A 565 26.00 15.07 8.94
C LEU A 565 27.31 14.35 8.58
N PRO A 566 28.44 14.63 9.27
CA PRO A 566 29.73 14.01 8.93
C PRO A 566 29.71 12.48 9.01
N ALA A 567 28.88 11.91 9.88
CA ALA A 567 28.69 10.46 9.95
C ALA A 567 27.96 9.85 8.74
N ALA A 568 27.15 10.63 7.99
CA ALA A 568 26.50 10.15 6.76
C ALA A 568 27.47 10.20 5.56
N THR A 569 28.18 11.32 5.39
CA THR A 569 29.19 11.49 4.33
C THR A 569 30.41 10.61 4.54
N GLY A 570 30.88 10.47 5.79
CA GLY A 570 31.96 9.55 6.16
C GLY A 570 31.58 8.08 6.05
N ALA A 571 30.30 7.72 6.23
CA ALA A 571 29.84 6.35 5.98
C ALA A 571 29.94 5.98 4.49
N LEU A 572 29.54 6.90 3.61
CA LEU A 572 29.67 6.76 2.16
C LEU A 572 31.15 6.65 1.75
N ALA A 573 31.99 7.60 2.17
CA ALA A 573 33.42 7.63 1.83
C ALA A 573 34.21 6.43 2.41
N GLY A 574 33.82 5.95 3.59
CA GLY A 574 34.42 4.81 4.27
C GLY A 574 33.87 3.43 3.88
N GLY A 575 32.85 3.35 3.01
CA GLY A 575 32.27 2.07 2.55
C GLY A 575 31.33 1.39 3.55
N ARG A 576 30.88 2.13 4.56
CA ARG A 576 30.13 1.64 5.72
C ARG A 576 28.64 1.55 5.41
N ILE A 577 28.27 0.46 4.73
CA ILE A 577 26.90 0.21 4.27
C ILE A 577 25.89 0.19 5.43
N GLY A 578 26.30 -0.23 6.62
CA GLY A 578 25.46 -0.20 7.83
C GLY A 578 25.02 1.21 8.20
N THR A 579 25.98 2.10 8.46
CA THR A 579 25.72 3.50 8.81
C THR A 579 25.04 4.26 7.67
N ALA A 580 25.29 3.91 6.41
CA ALA A 580 24.57 4.46 5.26
C ALA A 580 23.07 4.08 5.27
N VAL A 581 22.73 2.81 5.53
CA VAL A 581 21.34 2.36 5.70
C VAL A 581 20.69 2.98 6.94
N LEU A 582 21.45 3.09 8.04
CA LEU A 582 21.00 3.77 9.24
C LEU A 582 20.67 5.24 9.00
N ALA A 583 21.48 5.98 8.23
CA ALA A 583 21.18 7.37 7.88
C ALA A 583 19.85 7.51 7.11
N ILE A 584 19.50 6.53 6.26
CA ILE A 584 18.21 6.50 5.56
C ILE A 584 17.06 6.26 6.56
N LEU A 585 17.20 5.28 7.46
CA LEU A 585 16.10 4.78 8.28
C LEU A 585 15.92 5.49 9.64
N LEU A 586 16.96 6.08 10.20
CA LEU A 586 16.94 6.70 11.54
C LEU A 586 15.87 7.80 11.71
N PRO A 587 15.58 8.68 10.73
CA PRO A 587 14.47 9.63 10.86
C PRO A 587 13.10 8.93 10.95
N LEU A 588 12.93 7.81 10.24
CA LEU A 588 11.70 7.01 10.30
C LEU A 588 11.60 6.26 11.63
N ILE A 589 12.71 5.73 12.15
CA ILE A 589 12.81 5.11 13.49
C ILE A 589 12.44 6.12 14.57
N ALA A 590 13.00 7.33 14.53
CA ALA A 590 12.68 8.39 15.49
C ALA A 590 11.18 8.74 15.46
N ARG A 591 10.59 8.95 14.27
CA ARG A 591 9.14 9.21 14.13
C ARG A 591 8.28 8.04 14.59
N ALA A 592 8.66 6.80 14.28
CA ALA A 592 7.93 5.60 14.69
C ALA A 592 8.01 5.36 16.20
N GLY A 593 9.18 5.57 16.82
CA GLY A 593 9.39 5.41 18.27
C GLY A 593 8.63 6.43 19.09
N ILE A 594 8.62 7.71 18.67
CA ILE A 594 7.81 8.77 19.26
C ILE A 594 6.30 8.42 19.19
N ALA A 595 5.84 7.87 18.06
CA ALA A 595 4.45 7.44 17.89
C ALA A 595 4.10 6.14 18.66
N ALA A 596 5.04 5.20 18.82
CA ALA A 596 4.87 3.95 19.55
C ALA A 596 4.84 4.17 21.08
N GLY A 597 5.72 5.03 21.58
CA GLY A 597 5.75 5.48 22.98
C GLY A 597 4.67 6.50 23.35
N GLY A 598 3.80 6.87 22.40
CA GLY A 598 2.73 7.86 22.61
C GLY A 598 3.25 9.26 22.97
N LEU A 599 4.48 9.61 22.61
CA LEU A 599 5.11 10.90 22.92
C LEU A 599 4.67 12.02 21.97
N ALA A 600 3.92 11.68 20.91
CA ALA A 600 3.33 12.64 19.98
C ALA A 600 2.03 13.28 20.48
N ASP A 601 1.37 12.70 21.48
CA ASP A 601 0.02 13.06 21.89
C ASP A 601 0.00 13.77 23.26
N PRO A 602 -0.44 15.04 23.35
CA PRO A 602 -0.47 15.79 24.60
C PRO A 602 -1.55 15.31 25.58
N SER A 603 -2.52 14.50 25.15
CA SER A 603 -3.50 13.86 26.05
C SER A 603 -2.88 12.76 26.94
N GLY A 604 -1.65 12.34 26.65
CA GLY A 604 -0.99 11.22 27.32
C GLY A 604 -1.38 9.83 26.76
N ALA A 605 -2.23 9.79 25.73
CA ALA A 605 -2.73 8.57 25.10
C ALA A 605 -1.63 7.53 24.79
N ARG A 606 -2.07 6.27 24.75
CA ARG A 606 -1.24 5.12 24.37
C ARG A 606 -0.92 5.22 22.88
N GLY A 607 0.35 5.02 22.49
CA GLY A 607 0.72 4.92 21.08
C GLY A 607 -0.06 3.81 20.34
N SER A 608 -0.16 3.89 19.01
CA SER A 608 -0.86 2.84 18.26
C SER A 608 -0.03 1.55 18.17
N TRP A 609 -0.69 0.38 18.25
CA TRP A 609 -0.04 -0.93 18.01
C TRP A 609 0.64 -1.00 16.64
N ARG A 610 0.06 -0.34 15.62
CA ARG A 610 0.70 -0.18 14.30
C ARG A 610 2.03 0.57 14.37
N ALA A 611 2.13 1.64 15.17
CA ALA A 611 3.39 2.35 15.37
C ALA A 611 4.41 1.49 16.11
N THR A 612 3.98 0.67 17.10
CA THR A 612 4.82 -0.34 17.76
C THR A 612 5.40 -1.34 16.75
N TRP A 613 4.58 -1.92 15.87
CA TRP A 613 5.06 -2.83 14.83
C TRP A 613 5.93 -2.15 13.76
N ALA A 614 5.60 -0.92 13.36
CA ALA A 614 6.43 -0.16 12.42
C ALA A 614 7.81 0.21 13.00
N TYR A 615 7.88 0.55 14.29
CA TYR A 615 9.15 0.74 14.99
C TYR A 615 9.93 -0.57 15.11
N ALA A 616 9.26 -1.68 15.46
CA ALA A 616 9.89 -3.00 15.52
C ALA A 616 10.46 -3.46 14.15
N LEU A 617 9.74 -3.22 13.05
CA LEU A 617 10.22 -3.50 11.69
C LEU A 617 11.47 -2.68 11.34
N LEU A 618 11.41 -1.36 11.52
CA LEU A 618 12.55 -0.49 11.20
C LEU A 618 13.76 -0.80 12.09
N LEU A 619 13.53 -1.05 13.39
CA LEU A 619 14.58 -1.45 14.33
C LEU A 619 15.19 -2.79 13.92
N THR A 620 14.39 -3.79 13.55
CA THR A 620 14.88 -5.09 13.02
C THR A 620 15.79 -4.90 11.83
N ILE A 621 15.38 -4.09 10.83
CA ILE A 621 16.20 -3.80 9.65
C ILE A 621 17.51 -3.12 10.06
N THR A 622 17.50 -2.11 10.93
CA THR A 622 18.75 -1.47 11.39
C THR A 622 19.60 -2.35 12.30
N THR A 623 19.03 -3.26 13.09
CA THR A 623 19.81 -4.20 13.92
C THR A 623 20.58 -5.20 13.04
N ALA A 624 20.05 -5.61 11.89
CA ALA A 624 20.75 -6.47 10.94
C ALA A 624 21.99 -5.80 10.29
N PHE A 625 21.96 -4.47 10.13
CA PHE A 625 23.03 -3.68 9.50
C PHE A 625 23.99 -3.00 10.50
N THR A 626 23.48 -2.62 11.68
CA THR A 626 24.15 -1.77 12.66
C THR A 626 23.61 -2.05 14.08
N PRO A 627 23.98 -3.22 14.66
CA PRO A 627 23.54 -3.69 15.97
C PRO A 627 23.45 -2.67 17.12
N ILE A 628 24.35 -1.69 17.19
CA ILE A 628 24.46 -0.70 18.30
C ILE A 628 23.19 0.14 18.52
N ILE A 629 22.29 0.19 17.53
CA ILE A 629 20.99 0.85 17.65
C ILE A 629 20.03 0.08 18.58
N TRP A 630 20.20 -1.24 18.74
CA TRP A 630 19.39 -2.04 19.66
C TRP A 630 19.61 -1.68 21.14
N PRO A 631 20.85 -1.63 21.69
CA PRO A 631 21.05 -1.19 23.08
C PRO A 631 20.72 0.30 23.30
N ILE A 632 20.87 1.16 22.28
CA ILE A 632 20.37 2.55 22.34
C ILE A 632 18.84 2.56 22.47
N ALA A 633 18.12 1.77 21.67
CA ALA A 633 16.68 1.62 21.76
C ALA A 633 16.21 1.01 23.10
N LEU A 634 16.97 0.07 23.68
CA LEU A 634 16.74 -0.47 25.02
C LEU A 634 16.80 0.63 26.09
N VAL A 635 17.88 1.42 26.12
CA VAL A 635 18.03 2.50 27.13
C VAL A 635 16.94 3.56 26.96
N LEU A 636 16.60 3.94 25.73
CA LEU A 636 15.51 4.88 25.45
C LEU A 636 14.14 4.32 25.85
N GLY A 637 13.85 3.06 25.54
CA GLY A 637 12.60 2.41 25.89
C GLY A 637 12.41 2.23 27.40
N LEU A 638 13.49 1.89 28.12
CA LEU A 638 13.52 1.86 29.58
C LEU A 638 13.31 3.26 30.17
N ALA A 639 13.86 4.32 29.57
CA ALA A 639 13.61 5.70 30.00
C ALA A 639 12.13 6.11 29.80
N VAL A 640 11.50 5.71 28.70
CA VAL A 640 10.06 5.94 28.46
C VAL A 640 9.20 5.16 29.47
N LEU A 641 9.55 3.91 29.76
CA LEU A 641 8.87 3.09 30.77
C LEU A 641 9.02 3.68 32.19
N ALA A 642 10.21 4.18 32.53
CA ALA A 642 10.50 4.85 33.79
C ALA A 642 9.80 6.21 33.97
N VAL A 643 9.26 6.79 32.88
CA VAL A 643 8.36 7.96 32.89
C VAL A 643 6.89 7.52 32.96
N ARG A 644 6.46 6.54 32.15
CA ARG A 644 5.08 6.00 32.11
C ARG A 644 4.81 4.97 33.23
N ARG A 645 5.17 5.29 34.48
CA ARG A 645 5.05 4.38 35.64
C ARG A 645 3.62 4.00 36.03
N SER A 646 2.62 4.74 35.56
CA SER A 646 1.19 4.44 35.77
C SER A 646 0.66 3.33 34.85
N ASP A 647 1.39 2.94 33.80
CA ASP A 647 0.95 1.91 32.84
C ASP A 647 2.13 1.01 32.44
N LEU A 648 2.78 0.43 33.46
CA LEU A 648 3.96 -0.42 33.29
C LEU A 648 3.67 -1.70 32.51
N VAL A 649 2.47 -2.28 32.64
CA VAL A 649 2.11 -3.55 31.98
C VAL A 649 1.94 -3.35 30.48
N ALA A 650 1.08 -2.43 30.03
CA ALA A 650 0.87 -2.22 28.60
C ALA A 650 2.11 -1.58 27.93
N SER A 651 2.80 -0.67 28.62
CA SER A 651 4.06 -0.10 28.12
C SER A 651 5.18 -1.15 28.05
N GLY A 652 5.27 -2.04 29.05
CA GLY A 652 6.23 -3.13 29.13
C GLY A 652 6.02 -4.19 28.05
N LEU A 653 4.79 -4.63 27.81
CA LEU A 653 4.44 -5.54 26.72
C LEU A 653 4.87 -4.98 25.35
N ARG A 654 4.63 -3.68 25.13
CA ARG A 654 5.04 -3.01 23.89
C ARG A 654 6.56 -2.89 23.76
N LEU A 655 7.27 -2.60 24.86
CA LEU A 655 8.72 -2.56 24.88
C LEU A 655 9.33 -3.95 24.60
N LEU A 656 8.75 -5.00 25.17
CA LEU A 656 9.10 -6.40 24.91
C LEU A 656 8.94 -6.73 23.43
N VAL A 657 7.82 -6.35 22.79
CA VAL A 657 7.65 -6.55 21.34
C VAL A 657 8.68 -5.77 20.53
N GLN A 658 8.91 -4.49 20.86
CA GLN A 658 9.84 -3.63 20.10
C GLN A 658 11.28 -4.15 20.11
N LEU A 659 11.74 -4.68 21.25
CA LEU A 659 13.13 -5.15 21.42
C LEU A 659 13.28 -6.65 21.15
N GLY A 660 12.27 -7.45 21.48
CA GLY A 660 12.26 -8.89 21.26
C GLY A 660 12.06 -9.29 19.80
N THR A 661 11.30 -8.53 19.01
CA THR A 661 11.08 -8.84 17.59
C THR A 661 12.38 -8.81 16.75
N PRO A 662 13.27 -7.79 16.87
CA PRO A 662 14.60 -7.82 16.26
C PRO A 662 15.42 -9.04 16.67
N LEU A 663 15.40 -9.43 17.95
CA LEU A 663 16.15 -10.60 18.41
C LEU A 663 15.58 -11.90 17.86
N LEU A 664 14.26 -12.06 17.86
CA LEU A 664 13.57 -13.28 17.40
C LEU A 664 13.75 -13.53 15.90
N ILE A 665 13.54 -12.50 15.06
CA ILE A 665 13.60 -12.65 13.60
C ILE A 665 15.05 -12.83 13.12
N LEU A 666 16.01 -12.16 13.77
CA LEU A 666 17.42 -12.24 13.42
C LEU A 666 18.18 -13.36 14.16
N ALA A 667 17.53 -14.14 15.02
CA ALA A 667 18.13 -15.34 15.63
C ALA A 667 18.37 -16.41 14.55
N PRO A 668 19.41 -17.26 14.64
CA PRO A 668 20.38 -17.34 15.73
C PRO A 668 21.47 -16.27 15.71
N TRP A 669 21.68 -15.53 14.61
CA TRP A 669 22.73 -14.49 14.51
C TRP A 669 22.59 -13.38 15.58
N SER A 670 21.36 -12.97 15.93
CA SER A 670 21.12 -12.02 17.02
C SER A 670 21.65 -12.49 18.39
N LEU A 671 21.75 -13.80 18.59
CA LEU A 671 22.20 -14.42 19.84
C LEU A 671 23.73 -14.38 19.95
N THR A 672 24.46 -14.42 18.83
CA THR A 672 25.93 -14.27 18.82
C THR A 672 26.38 -12.83 19.11
N LEU A 673 25.45 -11.87 19.18
CA LEU A 673 25.69 -10.50 19.62
C LEU A 673 25.62 -10.34 21.15
N LEU A 674 25.04 -11.30 21.88
CA LEU A 674 24.86 -11.19 23.33
C LEU A 674 26.12 -11.63 24.09
N PRO A 675 26.53 -10.93 25.18
CA PRO A 675 25.97 -9.68 25.68
C PRO A 675 26.59 -8.40 25.08
N PHE A 676 27.74 -8.47 24.41
CA PHE A 676 28.57 -7.28 24.06
C PHE A 676 28.89 -7.08 22.57
N GLY A 677 28.50 -8.00 21.68
CA GLY A 677 28.78 -7.94 20.24
C GLY A 677 28.07 -6.81 19.47
N PHE A 678 27.12 -6.11 20.11
CA PHE A 678 26.35 -5.01 19.52
C PHE A 678 27.17 -3.80 19.04
N PHE A 679 28.46 -3.69 19.33
CA PHE A 679 29.29 -2.58 18.82
C PHE A 679 29.77 -2.78 17.36
N LYS A 680 29.55 -3.97 16.77
CA LYS A 680 29.90 -4.25 15.37
C LYS A 680 28.96 -3.57 14.37
N GLU A 681 29.40 -3.51 13.11
CA GLU A 681 28.69 -2.96 11.95
C GLU A 681 28.80 -3.97 10.78
N ALA A 682 27.87 -3.96 9.82
CA ALA A 682 28.00 -4.71 8.57
C ALA A 682 29.19 -4.22 7.72
N GLY A 683 30.02 -5.14 7.23
CA GLY A 683 31.29 -4.89 6.54
C GLY A 683 32.53 -5.22 7.38
N LEU A 684 33.71 -4.83 6.88
CA LEU A 684 34.99 -4.99 7.57
C LEU A 684 35.18 -3.98 8.72
N GLU A 685 35.86 -4.40 9.78
CA GLU A 685 36.33 -3.53 10.87
C GLU A 685 37.51 -2.63 10.41
N TYR A 686 37.26 -1.73 9.46
CA TYR A 686 38.25 -0.85 8.85
C TYR A 686 38.53 0.39 9.70
N GLY A 687 39.71 0.45 10.34
CA GLY A 687 40.34 1.67 10.87
C GLY A 687 39.63 2.36 12.05
N SER A 688 40.22 2.28 13.24
CA SER A 688 39.77 3.01 14.43
C SER A 688 40.18 4.49 14.40
N SER A 689 39.45 5.33 13.68
CA SER A 689 39.64 6.79 13.73
C SER A 689 39.09 7.36 15.04
N ALA A 690 39.96 7.55 16.03
CA ALA A 690 39.59 8.16 17.30
C ALA A 690 39.28 9.66 17.12
N ALA A 691 37.99 10.00 17.05
CA ALA A 691 37.50 11.37 17.03
C ALA A 691 37.92 12.11 18.31
N SER A 692 38.23 13.41 18.21
CA SER A 692 38.50 14.22 19.39
C SER A 692 37.21 14.50 20.18
N ALA A 693 37.34 15.00 21.41
CA ALA A 693 36.18 15.44 22.19
C ALA A 693 35.40 16.58 21.51
N LEU A 694 36.06 17.42 20.70
CA LEU A 694 35.41 18.49 19.94
C LEU A 694 34.68 17.94 18.71
N ASP A 695 35.24 16.93 18.05
CA ASP A 695 34.59 16.25 16.92
C ASP A 695 33.29 15.58 17.36
N LEU A 696 33.32 14.79 18.43
CA LEU A 696 32.13 14.12 18.96
C LEU A 696 31.05 15.12 19.41
N LEU A 697 31.45 16.25 20.04
CA LEU A 697 30.53 17.34 20.38
C LEU A 697 29.99 18.07 19.14
N GLY A 698 30.73 18.10 18.03
CA GLY A 698 30.29 18.59 16.73
C GLY A 698 29.54 17.57 15.87
N ALA A 699 29.17 16.41 16.43
CA ALA A 699 28.54 15.29 15.71
C ALA A 699 29.40 14.71 14.55
N SER A 700 30.73 14.82 14.66
CA SER A 700 31.69 14.19 13.75
C SER A 700 32.33 12.94 14.38
N PRO A 701 32.29 11.77 13.73
CA PRO A 701 32.94 10.54 14.21
C PRO A 701 34.40 10.40 13.76
N GLY A 702 34.95 11.38 13.05
CA GLY A 702 36.27 11.30 12.45
C GLY A 702 36.39 10.26 11.31
N GLY A 703 37.56 10.22 10.67
CA GLY A 703 37.85 9.29 9.58
C GLY A 703 37.58 9.87 8.17
N PRO A 704 37.72 9.04 7.11
CA PRO A 704 37.59 9.49 5.72
C PRO A 704 36.24 10.14 5.42
N GLY A 705 36.22 11.19 4.60
CA GLY A 705 35.00 11.93 4.23
C GLY A 705 34.31 12.71 5.37
N THR A 706 34.89 12.75 6.57
CA THR A 706 34.40 13.57 7.68
C THR A 706 35.10 14.94 7.76
N VAL A 707 34.58 15.83 8.61
CA VAL A 707 35.07 17.18 8.85
C VAL A 707 35.28 17.43 10.34
N ASP A 708 36.06 18.47 10.67
CA ASP A 708 36.20 19.01 12.03
C ASP A 708 34.82 19.35 12.62
N GLY A 709 34.54 18.87 13.85
CA GLY A 709 33.27 19.12 14.54
C GLY A 709 32.90 20.60 14.71
N LEU A 710 33.86 21.52 14.67
CA LEU A 710 33.62 22.97 14.72
C LEU A 710 32.74 23.47 13.56
N MET A 711 32.67 22.76 12.42
CA MET A 711 31.76 23.09 11.31
C MET A 711 30.27 23.07 11.70
N LEU A 712 29.87 22.26 12.70
CA LEU A 712 28.48 22.14 13.15
C LEU A 712 28.23 22.73 14.54
N ILE A 713 29.21 23.38 15.17
CA ILE A 713 29.07 23.96 16.52
C ILE A 713 27.93 24.98 16.61
N GLY A 714 27.61 25.69 15.52
CA GLY A 714 26.45 26.58 15.43
C GLY A 714 25.11 25.87 15.66
N VAL A 715 24.97 24.62 15.20
CA VAL A 715 23.76 23.79 15.43
C VAL A 715 23.67 23.37 16.89
N VAL A 716 24.81 23.00 17.51
CA VAL A 716 24.89 22.66 18.94
C VAL A 716 24.51 23.87 19.81
N LEU A 717 25.03 25.05 19.48
CA LEU A 717 24.67 26.32 20.13
C LEU A 717 23.19 26.68 19.94
N ALA A 718 22.60 26.39 18.78
CA ALA A 718 21.16 26.57 18.54
C ALA A 718 20.31 25.59 19.37
N ALA A 719 20.74 24.33 19.52
CA ALA A 719 20.10 23.34 20.39
C ALA A 719 20.21 23.68 21.88
N LEU A 720 21.33 24.30 22.31
CA LEU A 720 21.51 24.82 23.66
C LEU A 720 20.60 26.05 23.90
N ALA A 721 20.52 26.97 22.94
CA ALA A 721 19.60 28.10 23.00
C ALA A 721 18.12 27.66 23.05
N ALA A 722 17.78 26.53 22.43
CA ALA A 722 16.43 25.95 22.50
C ALA A 722 15.99 25.57 23.92
N LEU A 723 16.92 25.22 24.83
CA LEU A 723 16.59 24.93 26.24
C LEU A 723 16.03 26.14 26.99
N LEU A 724 16.25 27.36 26.49
CA LEU A 724 15.71 28.60 27.05
C LEU A 724 14.26 28.88 26.59
N ARG A 725 13.69 28.08 25.67
CA ARG A 725 12.28 28.19 25.25
C ARG A 725 11.37 27.65 26.36
N SER A 726 10.32 28.38 26.71
CA SER A 726 9.27 27.95 27.66
C SER A 726 8.28 26.95 27.04
N GLU A 727 7.88 27.20 25.79
CA GLU A 727 7.04 26.32 24.99
C GLU A 727 7.77 25.03 24.55
N ARG A 728 7.02 23.95 24.31
CA ARG A 728 7.52 22.68 23.74
C ARG A 728 8.69 22.04 24.52
N GLN A 729 8.90 22.40 25.79
CA GLN A 729 10.00 21.87 26.60
C GLN A 729 10.02 20.34 26.72
N SER A 730 8.88 19.65 26.67
CA SER A 730 8.83 18.18 26.62
C SER A 730 9.57 17.61 25.40
N ALA A 731 9.30 18.14 24.21
CA ALA A 731 9.95 17.74 22.97
C ALA A 731 11.44 18.11 22.94
N ILE A 732 11.80 19.27 23.50
CA ILE A 732 13.20 19.73 23.55
C ILE A 732 14.01 18.90 24.57
N ARG A 733 13.44 18.60 25.75
CA ARG A 733 14.09 17.74 26.77
C ARG A 733 14.23 16.29 26.32
N THR A 734 13.24 15.74 25.61
CA THR A 734 13.34 14.37 25.04
C THR A 734 14.38 14.31 23.93
N ALA A 735 14.46 15.31 23.05
CA ALA A 735 15.56 15.42 22.08
C ALA A 735 16.93 15.49 22.78
N TRP A 736 17.08 16.30 23.84
CA TRP A 736 18.33 16.35 24.61
C TRP A 736 18.67 15.05 25.36
N ALA A 737 17.67 14.28 25.81
CA ALA A 737 17.90 12.96 26.41
C ALA A 737 18.40 11.93 25.37
N VAL A 738 17.81 11.92 24.17
CA VAL A 738 18.30 11.10 23.03
C VAL A 738 19.72 11.51 22.64
N ALA A 739 20.00 12.81 22.59
CA ALA A 739 21.33 13.34 22.31
C ALA A 739 22.37 12.86 23.34
N LEU A 740 22.06 12.97 24.65
CA LEU A 740 22.96 12.52 25.72
C LEU A 740 23.28 11.02 25.58
N ILE A 741 22.27 10.18 25.33
CA ILE A 741 22.46 8.74 25.16
C ILE A 741 23.30 8.44 23.90
N GLY A 742 23.00 9.08 22.76
CA GLY A 742 23.79 8.96 21.53
C GLY A 742 25.25 9.36 21.74
N LEU A 743 25.52 10.45 22.45
CA LEU A 743 26.87 10.91 22.75
C LEU A 743 27.62 9.95 23.69
N VAL A 744 26.95 9.35 24.68
CA VAL A 744 27.55 8.32 25.54
C VAL A 744 27.94 7.08 24.72
N PHE A 745 27.05 6.58 23.85
CA PHE A 745 27.38 5.45 22.96
C PHE A 745 28.47 5.81 21.93
N ALA A 746 28.57 7.07 21.50
CA ALA A 746 29.65 7.54 20.65
C ALA A 746 31.00 7.52 21.39
N VAL A 747 31.06 8.02 22.64
CA VAL A 747 32.27 7.98 23.47
C VAL A 747 32.70 6.55 23.82
N LEU A 748 31.75 5.62 23.99
CA LEU A 748 32.01 4.20 24.23
C LEU A 748 32.56 3.50 22.97
N SER A 749 31.95 3.73 21.80
CA SER A 749 32.39 3.12 20.53
C SER A 749 33.76 3.64 20.08
N ASN A 750 34.02 4.95 20.15
CA ASN A 750 35.23 5.65 19.66
C ASN A 750 36.59 5.09 20.13
N LYS A 751 36.63 4.17 21.11
CA LYS A 751 37.85 3.50 21.58
C LYS A 751 38.13 2.15 20.94
N SER A 752 37.13 1.51 20.33
CA SER A 752 37.17 0.14 19.81
C SER A 752 36.65 0.01 18.39
N THR A 753 35.73 0.89 18.00
CA THR A 753 34.92 0.86 16.78
C THR A 753 34.69 2.28 16.29
N TRP A 754 34.10 2.45 15.10
CA TRP A 754 33.84 3.79 14.56
C TRP A 754 32.57 4.40 15.15
N ALA A 755 32.64 5.65 15.61
CA ALA A 755 31.55 6.31 16.33
C ALA A 755 30.37 6.78 15.46
N GLY A 756 30.38 6.50 14.14
CA GLY A 756 29.39 6.98 13.17
C GLY A 756 27.92 6.68 13.51
N PRO A 757 27.54 5.43 13.81
CA PRO A 757 26.17 5.10 14.17
C PRO A 757 25.60 5.90 15.35
N ALA A 758 26.40 6.08 16.40
CA ALA A 758 25.99 6.78 17.60
C ALA A 758 26.04 8.31 17.44
N THR A 759 26.99 8.84 16.67
CA THR A 759 27.02 10.26 16.28
C THR A 759 25.88 10.66 15.33
N LEU A 760 25.34 9.74 14.50
CA LEU A 760 24.07 9.98 13.79
C LEU A 760 22.88 10.16 14.76
N VAL A 761 22.79 9.34 15.81
CA VAL A 761 21.73 9.45 16.84
C VAL A 761 21.88 10.75 17.63
N TYR A 762 23.11 11.14 17.97
CA TYR A 762 23.40 12.45 18.56
C TYR A 762 23.01 13.61 17.62
N GLY A 763 23.46 13.55 16.37
CA GLY A 763 23.26 14.58 15.36
C GLY A 763 21.79 14.84 15.02
N ILE A 764 20.99 13.78 14.78
CA ILE A 764 19.55 13.95 14.51
C ILE A 764 18.79 14.54 15.72
N ALA A 765 19.22 14.21 16.94
CA ALA A 765 18.59 14.70 18.16
C ALA A 765 18.94 16.18 18.44
N ILE A 766 20.19 16.57 18.25
CA ILE A 766 20.64 17.97 18.31
C ILE A 766 20.00 18.81 17.20
N LEU A 767 19.94 18.31 15.95
CA LEU A 767 19.22 18.97 14.85
C LEU A 767 17.73 19.15 15.16
N SER A 768 17.09 18.13 15.75
CA SER A 768 15.69 18.21 16.17
C SER A 768 15.48 19.26 17.27
N ALA A 769 16.36 19.33 18.27
CA ALA A 769 16.31 20.36 19.30
C ALA A 769 16.54 21.78 18.73
N ALA A 770 17.51 21.95 17.83
CA ALA A 770 17.77 23.22 17.15
C ALA A 770 16.58 23.68 16.28
N ALA A 771 16.00 22.78 15.49
CA ALA A 771 14.83 23.09 14.66
C ALA A 771 13.57 23.37 15.50
N LEU A 772 13.36 22.62 16.59
CA LEU A 772 12.31 22.90 17.58
C LEU A 772 12.55 24.23 18.34
N GLY A 773 13.79 24.68 18.50
CA GLY A 773 14.09 26.02 18.99
C GLY A 773 13.75 27.12 17.97
N ALA A 774 14.16 26.91 16.72
CA ALA A 774 14.03 27.88 15.64
C ALA A 774 12.57 28.07 15.12
N ASP A 775 11.68 27.09 15.25
CA ASP A 775 10.30 27.24 14.76
C ASP A 775 9.56 28.36 15.53
N GLY A 776 9.03 29.34 14.81
CA GLY A 776 8.45 30.57 15.38
C GLY A 776 9.46 31.61 15.90
N ALA A 777 10.78 31.46 15.68
CA ALA A 777 11.76 32.43 16.21
C ALA A 777 11.61 33.85 15.64
N ARG A 778 11.14 34.00 14.39
CA ARG A 778 11.01 35.31 13.72
C ARG A 778 10.00 36.25 14.40
N SER A 779 8.87 35.73 14.90
CA SER A 779 7.88 36.56 15.62
C SER A 779 8.41 36.95 17.00
N ARG A 780 8.91 35.98 17.77
CA ARG A 780 9.48 36.21 19.11
C ARG A 780 10.64 37.21 19.16
N VAL A 781 11.41 37.34 18.08
CA VAL A 781 12.48 38.36 17.96
C VAL A 781 11.90 39.74 17.62
N ALA A 782 10.82 39.83 16.84
CA ALA A 782 10.10 41.07 16.55
C ALA A 782 9.28 41.59 17.75
N GLU A 783 8.84 40.69 18.63
CA GLU A 783 8.11 40.98 19.88
C GLU A 783 9.03 41.52 21.00
N GLN A 784 10.36 41.50 20.83
CA GLN A 784 11.33 41.90 21.85
C GLN A 784 12.10 43.17 21.47
N SER A 785 12.27 44.08 22.45
CA SER A 785 13.09 45.28 22.31
C SER A 785 14.56 44.94 22.02
N PHE A 786 15.21 45.75 21.17
CA PHE A 786 16.59 45.50 20.72
C PHE A 786 17.59 45.48 21.90
N GLY A 787 18.45 44.46 21.92
CA GLY A 787 19.44 44.27 22.98
C GLY A 787 20.40 43.13 22.68
N TRP A 788 21.43 42.95 23.52
CA TRP A 788 22.60 42.08 23.25
C TRP A 788 22.27 40.62 22.87
N ARG A 789 21.12 40.09 23.30
CA ARG A 789 20.64 38.75 22.95
C ARG A 789 20.34 38.60 21.45
N GLN A 790 19.93 39.66 20.77
CA GLN A 790 19.57 39.61 19.34
C GLN A 790 20.80 39.43 18.43
N PRO A 791 21.92 40.19 18.57
CA PRO A 791 23.17 39.90 17.88
C PRO A 791 23.71 38.48 18.13
N VAL A 792 23.66 37.99 19.37
CA VAL A 792 24.11 36.64 19.72
C VAL A 792 23.22 35.57 19.06
N ALA A 793 21.90 35.73 19.10
CA ALA A 793 20.97 34.83 18.42
C ALA A 793 21.14 34.86 16.88
N ALA A 794 21.40 36.03 16.30
CA ALA A 794 21.67 36.17 14.87
C ALA A 794 22.99 35.48 14.46
N LEU A 795 24.04 35.60 15.27
CA LEU A 795 25.32 34.91 15.03
C LEU A 795 25.19 33.40 15.15
N ILE A 796 24.47 32.89 16.16
CA ILE A 796 24.18 31.46 16.31
C ILE A 796 23.34 30.95 15.13
N ALA A 797 22.30 31.68 14.71
CA ALA A 797 21.47 31.33 13.58
C ALA A 797 22.25 31.34 12.26
N PHE A 798 23.14 32.31 12.06
CA PHE A 798 24.03 32.35 10.89
C PHE A 798 25.00 31.17 10.87
N ALA A 799 25.67 30.87 12.00
CA ALA A 799 26.58 29.73 12.09
C ALA A 799 25.85 28.39 11.87
N ALA A 800 24.66 28.21 12.45
CA ALA A 800 23.81 27.03 12.24
C ALA A 800 23.34 26.89 10.78
N ALA A 801 23.00 28.01 10.11
CA ALA A 801 22.59 27.99 8.71
C ALA A 801 23.78 27.73 7.75
N ALA A 802 24.92 28.37 8.00
CA ALA A 802 26.08 28.34 7.12
C ALA A 802 26.81 26.98 7.15
N GLY A 803 27.03 26.38 8.32
CA GLY A 803 27.78 25.12 8.46
C GLY A 803 27.32 24.02 7.48
N PRO A 804 26.06 23.55 7.55
CA PRO A 804 25.51 22.55 6.64
C PRO A 804 25.62 22.89 5.14
N LEU A 805 25.51 24.18 4.77
CA LEU A 805 25.63 24.62 3.38
C LEU A 805 27.07 24.62 2.90
N LEU A 806 28.03 24.97 3.77
CA LEU A 806 29.46 24.86 3.50
C LEU A 806 29.89 23.39 3.40
N LEU A 807 29.31 22.48 4.19
CA LEU A 807 29.54 21.03 4.06
C LEU A 807 29.00 20.49 2.73
N ALA A 808 27.77 20.84 2.36
CA ALA A 808 27.18 20.45 1.08
C ALA A 808 28.02 20.93 -0.12
N ALA A 809 28.44 22.20 -0.11
CA ALA A 809 29.26 22.78 -1.16
C ALA A 809 30.69 22.21 -1.19
N GLY A 810 31.32 22.03 -0.03
CA GLY A 810 32.66 21.45 0.09
C GLY A 810 32.71 20.00 -0.42
N TRP A 811 31.74 19.18 -0.04
CA TRP A 811 31.63 17.80 -0.50
C TRP A 811 31.30 17.70 -2.00
N MET A 812 30.46 18.61 -2.54
CA MET A 812 30.21 18.70 -3.99
C MET A 812 31.47 19.03 -4.80
N LEU A 813 32.35 19.89 -4.25
CA LEU A 813 33.59 20.32 -4.92
C LEU A 813 34.71 19.29 -4.82
N ALA A 814 35.03 18.83 -3.60
CA ALA A 814 36.05 17.81 -3.38
C ALA A 814 35.65 16.47 -4.04
N GLY A 815 34.39 16.07 -3.83
CA GLY A 815 33.87 14.75 -4.18
C GLY A 815 33.85 13.80 -2.99
N ALA A 816 33.42 12.56 -3.25
CA ALA A 816 33.38 11.48 -2.27
C ALA A 816 34.75 10.83 -2.03
N ASP A 817 35.79 11.65 -1.82
CA ASP A 817 37.17 11.19 -1.62
C ASP A 817 37.29 10.33 -0.35
N GLY A 818 37.79 9.10 -0.53
CA GLY A 818 37.90 8.11 0.55
C GLY A 818 38.50 6.79 0.04
N PRO A 819 38.61 5.77 0.91
CA PRO A 819 39.13 4.45 0.53
C PRO A 819 38.19 3.60 -0.33
N VAL A 820 36.97 4.04 -0.64
CA VAL A 820 36.04 3.37 -1.57
C VAL A 820 36.33 3.79 -3.00
N GLU A 821 36.48 2.82 -3.89
CA GLU A 821 36.72 3.04 -5.32
C GLU A 821 35.93 2.07 -6.19
N ARG A 822 35.79 2.40 -7.49
CA ARG A 822 35.40 1.44 -8.54
C ARG A 822 36.65 0.68 -8.97
N ARG A 823 36.71 -0.62 -8.68
CA ARG A 823 37.84 -1.47 -9.08
C ARG A 823 37.41 -2.82 -9.60
N ASP A 824 38.40 -3.59 -10.06
CA ASP A 824 38.21 -4.99 -10.38
C ASP A 824 37.71 -5.75 -9.14
N PRO A 825 36.66 -6.58 -9.24
CA PRO A 825 36.18 -7.39 -8.12
C PRO A 825 37.17 -8.47 -7.68
N SER A 826 38.22 -8.80 -8.45
CA SER A 826 39.25 -9.75 -8.04
C SER A 826 40.29 -9.13 -7.10
N GLN A 827 40.61 -9.87 -6.03
CA GLN A 827 41.64 -9.54 -5.04
C GLN A 827 42.94 -10.36 -5.25
N VAL A 828 42.84 -11.47 -5.99
CA VAL A 828 43.97 -12.32 -6.40
C VAL A 828 44.13 -12.27 -7.92
N PRO A 829 45.33 -12.50 -8.48
CA PRO A 829 45.54 -12.53 -9.93
C PRO A 829 44.62 -13.55 -10.64
N ALA A 830 44.19 -13.26 -11.87
CA ALA A 830 43.21 -14.09 -12.58
C ALA A 830 43.58 -15.58 -12.69
N PHE A 831 44.86 -15.92 -12.86
CA PHE A 831 45.31 -17.32 -12.90
C PHE A 831 45.22 -18.02 -11.53
N VAL A 832 45.33 -17.29 -10.42
CA VAL A 832 45.14 -17.80 -9.06
C VAL A 832 43.66 -18.02 -8.79
N ALA A 833 42.81 -17.11 -9.27
CA ALA A 833 41.36 -17.24 -9.21
C ALA A 833 40.90 -18.50 -9.97
N GLU A 834 41.36 -18.68 -11.21
CA GLU A 834 41.03 -19.84 -12.05
C GLU A 834 41.56 -21.16 -11.47
N ASP A 835 42.80 -21.19 -10.98
CA ASP A 835 43.38 -22.40 -10.38
C ASP A 835 42.59 -22.86 -9.15
N SER A 836 41.99 -21.92 -8.39
CA SER A 836 41.12 -22.23 -7.25
C SER A 836 39.71 -22.73 -7.60
N THR A 837 39.25 -22.60 -8.86
CA THR A 837 37.98 -23.19 -9.32
C THR A 837 38.15 -24.59 -9.91
N THR A 838 39.39 -25.06 -10.08
CA THR A 838 39.70 -26.43 -10.52
C THR A 838 39.23 -27.49 -9.53
N THR A 839 39.33 -28.77 -9.92
CA THR A 839 38.96 -29.92 -9.09
C THR A 839 39.81 -30.11 -7.83
N ASP A 840 40.99 -29.48 -7.75
CA ASP A 840 41.81 -29.48 -6.52
C ASP A 840 41.33 -28.40 -5.52
N GLN A 841 40.45 -27.46 -5.91
CA GLN A 841 39.77 -26.48 -5.04
C GLN A 841 40.74 -25.71 -4.11
N VAL A 842 41.88 -25.31 -4.65
CA VAL A 842 43.00 -24.77 -3.87
C VAL A 842 42.70 -23.39 -3.29
N ARG A 843 43.30 -23.10 -2.13
CA ARG A 843 43.13 -21.83 -1.41
C ARG A 843 44.31 -20.88 -1.60
N THR A 844 44.03 -19.59 -1.45
CA THR A 844 45.03 -18.53 -1.30
C THR A 844 44.99 -17.97 0.11
N LEU A 845 46.15 -17.92 0.76
CA LEU A 845 46.36 -17.21 2.02
C LEU A 845 46.74 -15.75 1.71
N VAL A 846 45.85 -14.82 1.98
CA VAL A 846 46.13 -13.39 1.88
C VAL A 846 46.66 -12.90 3.23
N LEU A 847 47.83 -12.26 3.23
CA LEU A 847 48.47 -11.66 4.41
C LEU A 847 48.45 -10.14 4.28
N ASP A 848 48.05 -9.46 5.35
CA ASP A 848 48.12 -8.00 5.48
C ASP A 848 48.67 -7.60 6.86
N SER A 849 49.33 -6.45 6.95
CA SER A 849 50.04 -6.04 8.17
C SER A 849 50.54 -4.59 8.10
N ASP A 850 50.12 -3.78 9.06
CA ASP A 850 50.67 -2.43 9.30
C ASP A 850 52.02 -2.45 10.06
N SER A 851 52.38 -3.57 10.69
CA SER A 851 53.56 -3.65 11.58
C SER A 851 54.04 -5.08 11.80
N THR A 852 55.35 -5.29 11.92
CA THR A 852 55.96 -6.63 12.13
C THR A 852 55.50 -7.34 13.41
N ALA A 853 54.83 -6.65 14.34
CA ALA A 853 54.25 -7.21 15.55
C ALA A 853 52.77 -7.64 15.43
N ARG A 854 52.07 -7.30 14.33
CA ARG A 854 50.68 -7.69 14.08
C ARG A 854 50.44 -7.99 12.59
N VAL A 855 49.98 -9.19 12.32
CA VAL A 855 49.60 -9.68 10.98
C VAL A 855 48.15 -10.09 11.03
N SER A 856 47.35 -9.58 10.11
CA SER A 856 46.04 -10.13 9.79
C SER A 856 46.18 -11.07 8.59
N TYR A 857 45.34 -12.10 8.54
CA TYR A 857 45.28 -12.97 7.38
C TYR A 857 43.83 -13.29 7.02
N MET A 858 43.61 -13.65 5.76
CA MET A 858 42.34 -14.16 5.28
C MET A 858 42.60 -15.33 4.33
N LEU A 859 41.86 -16.42 4.53
CA LEU A 859 42.01 -17.65 3.75
C LEU A 859 40.86 -17.74 2.74
N VAL A 860 41.19 -17.66 1.45
CA VAL A 860 40.27 -17.31 0.36
C VAL A 860 40.24 -18.39 -0.74
N ARG A 861 39.06 -18.62 -1.33
CA ARG A 861 38.88 -19.36 -2.60
C ARG A 861 38.35 -18.43 -3.69
N GLY A 862 38.52 -18.80 -4.95
CA GLY A 862 38.05 -18.03 -6.10
C GLY A 862 38.78 -16.69 -6.26
N SER A 863 38.10 -15.74 -6.89
CA SER A 863 38.61 -14.41 -7.22
C SER A 863 38.98 -13.49 -6.04
N GLY A 864 38.57 -13.81 -4.80
CA GLY A 864 38.65 -12.88 -3.68
C GLY A 864 37.45 -13.01 -2.73
N ALA A 865 37.58 -12.46 -1.52
CA ALA A 865 36.50 -12.36 -0.56
C ALA A 865 35.41 -11.38 -1.03
N ARG A 866 34.17 -11.70 -0.68
CA ARG A 866 32.95 -10.98 -1.05
C ARG A 866 32.23 -10.45 0.19
N MET A 867 31.27 -9.55 -0.01
CA MET A 867 30.32 -9.10 1.01
C MET A 867 29.73 -10.30 1.80
N GLY A 868 29.86 -10.26 3.13
CA GLY A 868 29.47 -11.32 4.06
C GLY A 868 30.58 -12.27 4.49
N ASP A 869 31.66 -12.44 3.71
CA ASP A 869 32.72 -13.43 4.02
C ASP A 869 33.52 -13.06 5.28
N ALA A 870 33.73 -11.77 5.53
CA ALA A 870 34.47 -11.32 6.71
C ALA A 870 33.71 -11.60 8.01
N GLU A 871 32.40 -11.36 8.02
CA GLU A 871 31.54 -11.58 9.18
C GLU A 871 31.28 -13.06 9.44
N VAL A 872 31.17 -13.87 8.38
CA VAL A 872 31.14 -15.34 8.46
C VAL A 872 32.44 -15.88 9.07
N ALA A 873 33.61 -15.48 8.54
CA ALA A 873 34.90 -15.91 9.08
C ALA A 873 35.10 -15.48 10.54
N ALA A 874 34.69 -14.27 10.89
CA ALA A 874 34.78 -13.75 12.27
C ALA A 874 33.76 -14.38 13.24
N ALA A 875 32.75 -15.12 12.74
CA ALA A 875 31.78 -15.84 13.55
C ALA A 875 32.12 -17.34 13.71
N ASP A 876 32.87 -17.92 12.77
CA ASP A 876 33.39 -19.30 12.84
C ASP A 876 34.53 -19.44 13.88
N GLY A 877 35.33 -18.37 14.04
CA GLY A 877 36.28 -18.20 15.14
C GLY A 877 37.76 -18.33 14.76
N GLU A 878 38.64 -18.19 15.76
CA GLU A 878 40.10 -18.31 15.58
C GLU A 878 40.51 -19.78 15.39
N ASN A 879 41.01 -20.12 14.20
CA ASN A 879 41.57 -21.44 13.94
C ASN A 879 42.98 -21.52 14.53
N ALA A 880 43.05 -21.83 15.83
CA ALA A 880 44.28 -21.87 16.62
C ALA A 880 45.36 -22.87 16.15
N THR A 881 45.09 -23.64 15.08
CA THR A 881 46.11 -24.38 14.33
C THR A 881 46.68 -23.52 13.21
N LEU A 882 45.83 -22.99 12.33
CA LEU A 882 46.22 -22.07 11.25
C LEU A 882 46.91 -20.81 11.79
N ASP A 883 46.45 -20.24 12.89
CA ASP A 883 47.08 -19.08 13.54
C ASP A 883 48.54 -19.35 13.90
N LYS A 884 48.86 -20.57 14.38
CA LYS A 884 50.24 -20.99 14.67
C LYS A 884 51.04 -21.20 13.41
N VAL A 885 50.45 -21.76 12.35
CA VAL A 885 51.10 -21.91 11.04
C VAL A 885 51.49 -20.53 10.49
N VAL A 886 50.57 -19.56 10.50
CA VAL A 886 50.79 -18.19 10.00
C VAL A 886 51.78 -17.43 10.90
N ALA A 887 51.67 -17.54 12.22
CA ALA A 887 52.61 -16.92 13.15
C ALA A 887 54.04 -17.45 12.97
N ASN A 888 54.22 -18.77 12.86
CA ASN A 888 55.53 -19.39 12.62
C ASN A 888 56.08 -19.06 11.22
N LEU A 889 55.20 -18.99 10.22
CA LEU A 889 55.56 -18.59 8.85
C LEU A 889 56.12 -17.16 8.81
N VAL A 890 55.47 -16.20 9.47
CA VAL A 890 55.94 -14.80 9.47
C VAL A 890 57.11 -14.58 10.44
N ALA A 891 57.19 -15.34 11.52
CA ALA A 891 58.35 -15.33 12.43
C ALA A 891 59.60 -16.01 11.83
N GLY A 892 59.46 -16.80 10.77
CA GLY A 892 60.55 -17.57 10.17
C GLY A 892 61.08 -18.70 11.07
N SER A 893 60.20 -19.26 11.92
CA SER A 893 60.58 -20.12 13.04
C SER A 893 60.34 -21.62 12.83
N GLY A 894 59.84 -22.04 11.68
CA GLY A 894 59.54 -23.44 11.37
C GLY A 894 60.13 -23.92 10.04
N ALA A 895 60.51 -25.19 9.97
CA ALA A 895 61.05 -25.82 8.76
C ALA A 895 59.93 -26.33 7.81
N ASP A 896 58.84 -26.83 8.38
CA ASP A 896 57.81 -27.62 7.68
C ASP A 896 56.56 -26.78 7.32
N GLN A 897 56.71 -25.46 7.22
CA GLN A 897 55.56 -24.55 7.10
C GLN A 897 54.87 -24.65 5.73
N ALA A 898 55.61 -25.01 4.67
CA ALA A 898 55.02 -25.33 3.37
C ALA A 898 54.04 -26.52 3.46
N ASP A 899 54.44 -27.59 4.15
CA ASP A 899 53.63 -28.80 4.34
C ASP A 899 52.36 -28.50 5.16
N GLN A 900 52.52 -27.76 6.25
CA GLN A 900 51.40 -27.31 7.09
C GLN A 900 50.38 -26.44 6.33
N LEU A 901 50.85 -25.56 5.44
CA LEU A 901 49.97 -24.76 4.56
C LEU A 901 49.17 -25.62 3.57
N GLY A 902 49.80 -26.64 2.97
CA GLY A 902 49.10 -27.60 2.11
C GLY A 902 48.07 -28.45 2.86
N GLY A 903 48.26 -28.66 4.17
CA GLY A 903 47.24 -29.21 5.06
C GLY A 903 45.92 -28.43 5.05
N PHE A 904 45.95 -27.11 4.81
CA PHE A 904 44.77 -26.25 4.63
C PHE A 904 44.37 -26.07 3.14
N ALA A 905 44.95 -26.85 2.23
CA ALA A 905 44.88 -26.71 0.78
C ALA A 905 45.39 -25.36 0.24
N VAL A 906 46.26 -24.65 0.97
CA VAL A 906 46.86 -23.39 0.51
C VAL A 906 47.90 -23.68 -0.56
N ARG A 907 47.69 -23.19 -1.78
CA ARG A 907 48.68 -23.24 -2.87
C ARG A 907 49.43 -21.93 -3.05
N TYR A 908 48.83 -20.81 -2.65
CA TYR A 908 49.39 -19.48 -2.86
C TYR A 908 49.37 -18.65 -1.58
N VAL A 909 50.43 -17.85 -1.38
CA VAL A 909 50.51 -16.84 -0.33
C VAL A 909 50.65 -15.48 -1.00
N LEU A 910 49.68 -14.60 -0.78
CA LEU A 910 49.61 -13.25 -1.35
C LEU A 910 49.82 -12.22 -0.23
N VAL A 911 50.90 -11.46 -0.28
CA VAL A 911 51.14 -10.33 0.62
C VAL A 911 50.62 -9.04 -0.01
N HIS A 912 49.81 -8.29 0.75
CA HIS A 912 49.19 -7.06 0.28
C HIS A 912 50.16 -5.86 0.23
N LYS A 913 49.74 -4.81 -0.49
CA LYS A 913 50.52 -3.57 -0.67
C LYS A 913 50.52 -2.73 0.62
N GLY A 914 51.61 -2.81 1.37
CA GLY A 914 51.86 -2.01 2.58
C GLY A 914 52.74 -2.73 3.60
N THR A 915 52.67 -4.06 3.58
CA THR A 915 53.37 -4.97 4.50
C THR A 915 54.87 -4.69 4.64
N PRO A 916 55.43 -4.72 5.88
CA PRO A 916 56.85 -4.55 6.12
C PRO A 916 57.74 -5.50 5.30
N ARG A 917 58.83 -4.96 4.75
CA ARG A 917 59.78 -5.71 3.89
C ARG A 917 60.38 -6.94 4.57
N ASP A 918 60.49 -6.93 5.91
CA ASP A 918 61.06 -8.05 6.66
C ASP A 918 60.22 -9.33 6.50
N ILE A 919 58.88 -9.21 6.48
CA ILE A 919 57.97 -10.33 6.22
C ILE A 919 58.23 -10.92 4.82
N THR A 920 58.42 -10.08 3.81
CA THR A 920 58.74 -10.55 2.46
C THR A 920 60.09 -11.27 2.38
N ARG A 921 61.09 -10.86 3.18
CA ARG A 921 62.39 -11.57 3.27
C ARG A 921 62.27 -12.91 3.98
N VAL A 922 61.37 -13.05 4.96
CA VAL A 922 61.10 -14.35 5.61
C VAL A 922 60.45 -15.31 4.62
N LEU A 923 59.44 -14.87 3.87
CA LEU A 923 58.79 -15.70 2.85
C LEU A 923 59.76 -16.10 1.71
N ASP A 924 60.64 -15.19 1.27
CA ASP A 924 61.71 -15.50 0.30
C ASP A 924 62.77 -16.48 0.82
N ALA A 925 62.85 -16.69 2.14
CA ALA A 925 63.81 -17.60 2.79
C ALA A 925 63.17 -18.90 3.33
N THR A 926 61.85 -19.05 3.21
CA THR A 926 61.11 -20.20 3.74
C THR A 926 61.21 -21.39 2.78
N PRO A 927 61.69 -22.57 3.22
CA PRO A 927 61.71 -23.76 2.38
C PRO A 927 60.32 -24.13 1.84
N GLY A 928 60.26 -24.54 0.58
CA GLY A 928 59.01 -24.95 -0.08
C GLY A 928 58.09 -23.81 -0.55
N LEU A 929 58.52 -22.55 -0.45
CA LEU A 929 57.86 -21.41 -1.10
C LEU A 929 58.69 -20.87 -2.28
N SER A 930 58.11 -20.83 -3.48
CA SER A 930 58.70 -20.15 -4.64
C SER A 930 57.95 -18.84 -4.95
N ARG A 931 58.69 -17.74 -5.12
CA ARG A 931 58.10 -16.46 -5.48
C ARG A 931 57.71 -16.44 -6.97
N LEU A 932 56.42 -16.26 -7.27
CA LEU A 932 55.92 -16.21 -8.65
C LEU A 932 55.95 -14.80 -9.25
N SER A 933 55.54 -13.79 -8.49
CA SER A 933 55.38 -12.43 -9.03
C SER A 933 55.41 -11.34 -7.97
N GLN A 934 55.74 -10.12 -8.39
CA GLN A 934 55.50 -8.90 -7.63
C GLN A 934 54.92 -7.85 -8.59
N GLN A 935 53.69 -7.39 -8.33
CA GLN A 935 52.96 -6.44 -9.17
C GLN A 935 52.22 -5.42 -8.30
N ASN A 936 52.23 -4.15 -8.71
CA ASN A 936 51.55 -3.02 -8.05
C ASN A 936 51.85 -2.80 -6.55
N GLY A 937 52.86 -3.47 -6.02
CA GLY A 937 53.28 -3.44 -4.61
C GLY A 937 52.89 -4.69 -3.81
N SER A 938 51.98 -5.52 -4.31
CA SER A 938 51.67 -6.84 -3.75
C SER A 938 52.65 -7.89 -4.29
N ALA A 939 52.86 -8.97 -3.53
CA ALA A 939 53.78 -10.06 -3.91
C ALA A 939 53.15 -11.43 -3.67
N LEU A 940 53.43 -12.39 -4.56
CA LEU A 940 52.82 -13.72 -4.60
C LEU A 940 53.90 -14.81 -4.54
N TRP A 941 53.74 -15.73 -3.59
CA TRP A 941 54.49 -16.98 -3.49
C TRP A 941 53.55 -18.16 -3.75
N ARG A 942 54.11 -19.27 -4.21
CA ARG A 942 53.45 -20.56 -4.42
C ARG A 942 54.10 -21.59 -3.49
N VAL A 943 53.28 -22.45 -2.90
CA VAL A 943 53.73 -23.63 -2.18
C VAL A 943 54.11 -24.71 -3.20
N ASP A 944 55.34 -25.23 -3.15
CA ASP A 944 55.90 -26.07 -4.22
C ASP A 944 55.50 -27.56 -4.19
N GLN A 945 54.60 -27.94 -3.27
CA GLN A 945 53.94 -29.26 -3.25
C GLN A 945 52.59 -29.24 -3.99
N GLN A 946 52.10 -30.41 -4.40
CA GLN A 946 50.72 -30.56 -4.88
C GLN A 946 49.76 -30.54 -3.68
N VAL A 947 48.80 -29.62 -3.70
CA VAL A 947 47.80 -29.43 -2.64
C VAL A 947 46.40 -29.54 -3.24
N SER A 948 45.45 -30.04 -2.45
CA SER A 948 44.05 -30.20 -2.86
C SER A 948 43.13 -30.15 -1.64
N ARG A 949 41.88 -29.70 -1.82
CA ARG A 949 40.83 -29.76 -0.80
C ARG A 949 40.61 -31.18 -0.30
N ALA A 950 40.70 -32.19 -1.15
CA ALA A 950 40.43 -33.58 -0.79
C ALA A 950 41.61 -34.48 -1.15
N THR A 951 42.08 -35.26 -0.18
CA THR A 951 43.23 -36.16 -0.35
C THR A 951 43.00 -37.52 0.31
N ILE A 952 43.60 -38.58 -0.21
CA ILE A 952 43.65 -39.90 0.44
C ILE A 952 45.02 -40.06 1.10
N VAL A 953 45.00 -40.33 2.40
CA VAL A 953 46.19 -40.51 3.26
C VAL A 953 46.26 -41.97 3.72
N ALA A 954 47.47 -42.52 3.83
CA ALA A 954 47.71 -43.88 4.29
C ALA A 954 47.47 -44.05 5.81
N ALA A 955 47.16 -45.28 6.25
CA ALA A 955 46.79 -45.58 7.64
C ALA A 955 47.94 -45.39 8.65
N ASP A 956 49.17 -45.44 8.17
CA ASP A 956 50.44 -45.29 8.89
C ASP A 956 51.08 -43.91 8.69
N GLY A 957 50.47 -43.04 7.88
CA GLY A 957 51.03 -41.76 7.46
C GLY A 957 52.21 -41.86 6.48
N SER A 958 52.50 -43.04 5.89
CA SER A 958 53.63 -43.19 4.97
C SER A 958 53.22 -43.02 3.50
N GLY A 959 54.01 -42.26 2.75
CA GLY A 959 53.79 -41.95 1.33
C GLY A 959 53.10 -40.61 1.06
N THR A 960 53.13 -40.19 -0.20
CA THR A 960 52.55 -38.93 -0.67
C THR A 960 51.01 -38.99 -0.73
N PRO A 961 50.27 -38.02 -0.17
CA PRO A 961 48.81 -37.96 -0.28
C PRO A 961 48.34 -37.90 -1.74
N GLY A 962 47.35 -38.71 -2.10
CA GLY A 962 46.76 -38.68 -3.45
C GLY A 962 45.59 -37.69 -3.52
N SER A 963 45.59 -36.75 -4.48
CA SER A 963 44.46 -35.83 -4.68
C SER A 963 43.19 -36.57 -5.12
N VAL A 964 42.03 -36.08 -4.67
CA VAL A 964 40.70 -36.52 -5.07
C VAL A 964 39.96 -35.32 -5.69
N PRO A 965 39.48 -35.41 -6.95
CA PRO A 965 38.68 -34.35 -7.57
C PRO A 965 37.45 -34.00 -6.73
N SER A 966 37.28 -32.72 -6.42
CA SER A 966 36.25 -32.19 -5.51
C SER A 966 35.59 -30.93 -6.05
N GLY A 967 34.33 -30.69 -5.66
CA GLY A 967 33.66 -29.40 -5.79
C GLY A 967 33.85 -28.54 -4.53
N PRO A 968 33.22 -27.37 -4.42
CA PRO A 968 33.43 -26.46 -3.29
C PRO A 968 32.96 -27.01 -1.94
N VAL A 969 31.84 -27.75 -1.93
CA VAL A 969 31.19 -28.32 -0.73
C VAL A 969 30.88 -29.81 -0.90
N ASP A 970 31.12 -30.37 -2.08
CA ASP A 970 30.70 -31.70 -2.52
C ASP A 970 31.86 -32.49 -3.16
N ILE A 971 31.68 -33.81 -3.32
CA ILE A 971 32.57 -34.69 -4.08
C ILE A 971 31.72 -35.74 -4.78
N HIS A 972 31.84 -35.85 -6.10
CA HIS A 972 31.15 -36.85 -6.92
C HIS A 972 32.15 -37.46 -7.91
N THR A 973 32.86 -38.51 -7.50
CA THR A 973 34.02 -39.05 -8.24
C THR A 973 34.20 -40.55 -8.08
N THR A 974 35.21 -41.14 -8.73
CA THR A 974 35.58 -42.56 -8.57
C THR A 974 36.98 -42.66 -7.98
N ILE A 975 37.14 -43.39 -6.88
CA ILE A 975 38.43 -43.59 -6.22
C ILE A 975 39.02 -44.98 -6.52
N PRO A 976 40.35 -45.10 -6.68
CA PRO A 976 41.00 -46.39 -6.93
C PRO A 976 41.00 -47.29 -5.69
N THR A 977 41.31 -48.57 -5.89
CA THR A 977 41.73 -49.50 -4.81
C THR A 977 42.99 -49.02 -4.09
N GLY A 978 43.18 -49.44 -2.84
CA GLY A 978 44.34 -49.08 -2.03
C GLY A 978 44.52 -49.93 -0.79
N GLY A 979 45.48 -49.57 0.07
CA GLY A 979 45.72 -50.25 1.35
C GLY A 979 44.56 -50.11 2.34
N GLU A 980 44.44 -51.06 3.26
CA GLU A 980 43.43 -51.00 4.33
C GLU A 980 43.71 -49.86 5.32
N GLY A 981 42.64 -49.32 5.91
CA GLY A 981 42.71 -48.26 6.91
C GLY A 981 42.96 -46.85 6.37
N ARG A 982 43.20 -46.68 5.05
CA ARG A 982 43.39 -45.37 4.41
C ARG A 982 42.21 -44.42 4.69
N VAL A 983 42.47 -43.13 4.74
CA VAL A 983 41.49 -42.09 5.13
C VAL A 983 41.35 -41.06 4.03
N LEU A 984 40.11 -40.75 3.64
CA LEU A 984 39.80 -39.52 2.90
C LEU A 984 39.88 -38.36 3.89
N ARG A 985 40.73 -37.39 3.62
CA ARG A 985 40.93 -36.15 4.38
C ARG A 985 40.43 -34.98 3.55
N LEU A 986 39.54 -34.18 4.11
CA LEU A 986 39.08 -32.91 3.56
C LEU A 986 39.78 -31.78 4.31
N ALA A 987 40.30 -30.78 3.61
CA ALA A 987 40.85 -29.56 4.19
C ALA A 987 39.75 -28.59 4.68
N ASP A 988 38.64 -29.13 5.20
CA ASP A 988 37.47 -28.41 5.69
C ASP A 988 37.20 -28.81 7.15
N SER A 989 36.66 -27.92 7.97
CA SER A 989 36.44 -28.18 9.40
C SER A 989 35.49 -29.36 9.66
N ALA A 990 35.79 -30.18 10.67
CA ALA A 990 34.98 -31.35 11.01
C ALA A 990 33.59 -30.97 11.55
N SER A 991 32.53 -31.60 11.02
CA SER A 991 31.14 -31.37 11.46
C SER A 991 30.30 -32.67 11.41
N PRO A 992 29.26 -32.78 12.26
CA PRO A 992 28.38 -33.95 12.27
C PRO A 992 27.38 -34.06 11.11
N GLU A 993 27.30 -33.08 10.22
CA GLU A 993 26.43 -33.03 9.02
C GLU A 993 27.12 -33.52 7.74
N TRP A 994 28.45 -33.63 7.74
CA TRP A 994 29.20 -34.21 6.64
C TRP A 994 28.90 -35.70 6.46
N THR A 995 28.41 -36.09 5.28
CA THR A 995 28.12 -37.49 4.93
C THR A 995 28.91 -37.93 3.71
N ALA A 996 29.28 -39.22 3.69
CA ALA A 996 30.01 -39.82 2.58
C ALA A 996 29.58 -41.26 2.37
N THR A 997 29.49 -41.68 1.12
CA THR A 997 29.23 -43.06 0.72
C THR A 997 30.21 -43.53 -0.34
N LEU A 998 30.50 -44.84 -0.34
CA LEU A 998 31.23 -45.52 -1.40
C LEU A 998 30.33 -46.62 -1.97
N ASP A 999 30.00 -46.52 -3.27
CA ASP A 999 29.01 -47.36 -3.95
C ASP A 999 27.68 -47.46 -3.16
N GLY A 1000 27.23 -46.33 -2.59
CA GLY A 1000 26.02 -46.21 -1.77
C GLY A 1000 26.12 -46.75 -0.34
N LYS A 1001 27.29 -47.27 0.09
CA LYS A 1001 27.51 -47.70 1.49
C LYS A 1001 28.10 -46.56 2.31
N PRO A 1002 27.53 -46.22 3.49
CA PRO A 1002 28.00 -45.10 4.30
C PRO A 1002 29.40 -45.36 4.90
N LEU A 1003 30.24 -44.33 4.90
CA LEU A 1003 31.61 -44.38 5.42
C LEU A 1003 31.69 -43.90 6.87
N THR A 1004 32.66 -44.43 7.63
CA THR A 1004 32.86 -44.01 9.04
C THR A 1004 33.60 -42.68 9.10
N ARG A 1005 32.95 -41.65 9.64
CA ARG A 1005 33.55 -40.34 9.93
C ARG A 1005 34.71 -40.43 10.92
N THR A 1006 35.67 -39.53 10.78
CA THR A 1006 36.79 -39.32 11.71
C THR A 1006 37.30 -37.87 11.60
N THR A 1007 38.00 -37.38 12.62
CA THR A 1007 38.66 -36.06 12.57
C THR A 1007 40.15 -36.26 12.36
N VAL A 1008 40.70 -35.63 11.33
CA VAL A 1008 42.11 -35.69 10.94
C VAL A 1008 42.82 -34.43 11.44
N ASP A 1009 44.10 -34.54 11.84
CA ASP A 1009 44.94 -33.45 12.34
C ASP A 1009 44.34 -32.61 13.49
N GLY A 1010 43.33 -33.15 14.19
CA GLY A 1010 42.60 -32.47 15.26
C GLY A 1010 41.58 -31.41 14.81
N TRP A 1011 41.39 -31.17 13.52
CA TRP A 1011 40.44 -30.15 13.00
C TRP A 1011 39.73 -30.53 11.69
N ALA A 1012 40.39 -31.30 10.81
CA ALA A 1012 39.95 -31.57 9.45
C ALA A 1012 38.90 -32.69 9.40
N GLN A 1013 37.87 -32.54 8.57
CA GLN A 1013 36.89 -33.59 8.32
C GLN A 1013 37.53 -34.77 7.58
N GLY A 1014 37.21 -36.00 7.99
CA GLY A 1014 37.67 -37.19 7.28
C GLY A 1014 36.71 -38.38 7.35
N PHE A 1015 37.01 -39.38 6.52
CA PHE A 1015 36.25 -40.62 6.40
C PHE A 1015 37.19 -41.80 6.18
N ARG A 1016 37.04 -42.87 6.97
CA ARG A 1016 37.80 -44.12 6.78
C ARG A 1016 37.30 -44.84 5.53
N LEU A 1017 38.20 -45.11 4.59
CA LEU A 1017 37.91 -45.83 3.35
C LEU A 1017 38.28 -47.32 3.47
N PRO A 1018 37.57 -48.22 2.76
CA PRO A 1018 38.01 -49.59 2.55
C PRO A 1018 39.17 -49.66 1.53
N SER A 1019 39.78 -50.85 1.43
CA SER A 1019 40.77 -51.21 0.40
C SER A 1019 40.18 -51.26 -1.02
N SER A 1020 38.87 -51.53 -1.15
CA SER A 1020 38.15 -51.44 -2.42
C SER A 1020 38.09 -50.00 -2.94
N GLY A 1021 38.25 -49.82 -4.26
CA GLY A 1021 37.82 -48.63 -4.97
C GLY A 1021 36.31 -48.63 -5.20
N GLY A 1022 35.77 -47.56 -5.76
CA GLY A 1022 34.32 -47.39 -6.00
C GLY A 1022 33.94 -45.94 -6.32
N LYS A 1023 32.65 -45.69 -6.58
CA LYS A 1023 32.11 -44.34 -6.70
C LYS A 1023 31.98 -43.71 -5.32
N LEU A 1024 32.71 -42.63 -5.08
CA LEU A 1024 32.68 -41.82 -3.88
C LEU A 1024 31.72 -40.64 -4.08
N ASP A 1025 30.68 -40.57 -3.26
CA ASP A 1025 29.81 -39.41 -3.11
C ASP A 1025 29.98 -38.84 -1.70
N VAL A 1026 30.36 -37.56 -1.57
CA VAL A 1026 30.46 -36.81 -0.30
C VAL A 1026 29.64 -35.54 -0.41
N THR A 1027 28.80 -35.30 0.60
CA THR A 1027 27.85 -34.19 0.66
C THR A 1027 27.79 -33.59 2.06
N TYR A 1028 27.35 -32.35 2.14
CA TYR A 1028 26.96 -31.71 3.41
C TYR A 1028 25.43 -31.72 3.51
N ASP A 1029 24.89 -32.51 4.44
CA ASP A 1029 23.44 -32.63 4.60
C ASP A 1029 22.87 -31.46 5.41
N THR A 1030 22.18 -30.53 4.75
CA THR A 1030 21.57 -29.35 5.39
C THR A 1030 20.57 -29.78 6.49
N PRO A 1031 20.75 -29.39 7.76
CA PRO A 1031 19.84 -29.78 8.83
C PRO A 1031 18.38 -29.36 8.56
N PHE A 1032 17.44 -30.27 8.84
CA PHE A 1032 16.01 -29.95 8.77
C PHE A 1032 15.65 -28.77 9.69
N THR A 1033 16.29 -28.66 10.86
CA THR A 1033 16.13 -27.55 11.80
C THR A 1033 16.53 -26.20 11.19
N HIS A 1034 17.64 -26.12 10.46
CA HIS A 1034 18.08 -24.93 9.73
C HIS A 1034 17.05 -24.54 8.67
N SER A 1035 16.63 -25.50 7.84
CA SER A 1035 15.64 -25.28 6.79
C SER A 1035 14.28 -24.83 7.34
N ALA A 1036 13.78 -25.50 8.39
CA ALA A 1036 12.52 -25.15 9.05
C ALA A 1036 12.59 -23.78 9.74
N TRP A 1037 13.75 -23.41 10.29
CA TRP A 1037 13.95 -22.09 10.89
C TRP A 1037 13.99 -20.97 9.85
N LEU A 1038 14.65 -21.16 8.70
CA LEU A 1038 14.62 -20.21 7.58
C LEU A 1038 13.17 -19.94 7.11
N TRP A 1039 12.35 -20.99 7.00
CA TRP A 1039 10.92 -20.84 6.68
C TRP A 1039 10.15 -20.10 7.79
N ALA A 1040 10.44 -20.36 9.06
CA ALA A 1040 9.83 -19.64 10.19
C ALA A 1040 10.22 -18.16 10.23
N GLN A 1041 11.51 -17.83 10.01
CA GLN A 1041 11.98 -16.45 9.86
C GLN A 1041 11.28 -15.73 8.71
N GLY A 1042 11.16 -16.37 7.54
CA GLY A 1042 10.45 -15.82 6.38
C GLY A 1042 8.99 -15.52 6.69
N ALA A 1043 8.29 -16.43 7.35
CA ALA A 1043 6.91 -16.23 7.80
C ALA A 1043 6.80 -15.07 8.82
N LEU A 1044 7.67 -15.03 9.83
CA LEU A 1044 7.70 -13.96 10.85
C LEU A 1044 8.01 -12.59 10.24
N ALA A 1045 8.92 -12.51 9.26
CA ALA A 1045 9.23 -11.28 8.54
C ALA A 1045 8.04 -10.78 7.72
N VAL A 1046 7.32 -11.67 7.01
CA VAL A 1046 6.07 -11.33 6.30
C VAL A 1046 5.00 -10.84 7.28
N VAL A 1047 4.80 -11.53 8.40
CA VAL A 1047 3.85 -11.13 9.46
C VAL A 1047 4.20 -9.75 10.01
N LEU A 1048 5.48 -9.47 10.32
CA LEU A 1048 5.92 -8.17 10.81
C LEU A 1048 5.68 -7.05 9.80
N VAL A 1049 6.00 -7.28 8.51
CA VAL A 1049 5.72 -6.31 7.44
C VAL A 1049 4.22 -6.04 7.35
N VAL A 1050 3.37 -7.08 7.32
CA VAL A 1050 1.91 -6.91 7.32
C VAL A 1050 1.47 -6.11 8.54
N LEU A 1051 1.89 -6.46 9.77
CA LEU A 1051 1.47 -5.77 10.99
C LEU A 1051 1.90 -4.29 11.02
N ALA A 1052 3.11 -3.96 10.56
CA ALA A 1052 3.63 -2.60 10.45
C ALA A 1052 2.88 -1.71 9.43
N LEU A 1053 2.41 -2.29 8.32
CA LEU A 1053 1.77 -1.54 7.23
C LEU A 1053 0.47 -0.83 7.67
N PRO A 1054 0.14 0.33 7.06
CA PRO A 1054 -1.16 0.98 7.25
C PRO A 1054 -2.28 0.04 6.81
N GLY A 1055 -3.09 -0.41 7.77
CA GLY A 1055 -4.36 -1.04 7.45
C GLY A 1055 -5.26 0.00 6.78
N ARG A 1056 -6.02 -0.42 5.77
CA ARG A 1056 -7.08 0.41 5.21
C ARG A 1056 -8.10 0.64 6.32
N ARG A 1057 -8.32 1.89 6.74
CA ARG A 1057 -9.45 2.21 7.62
C ARG A 1057 -10.71 1.65 6.96
N ARG A 1058 -11.52 0.93 7.74
CA ARG A 1058 -12.94 0.74 7.41
C ARG A 1058 -13.62 2.08 7.71
N ASP A 1059 -13.44 3.05 6.82
CA ASP A 1059 -14.23 4.29 6.80
C ASP A 1059 -15.68 3.88 6.48
N VAL A 1060 -16.42 3.46 7.51
CA VAL A 1060 -17.85 3.23 7.42
C VAL A 1060 -18.53 4.58 7.57
N ASP A 1061 -18.68 5.23 6.41
CA ASP A 1061 -19.87 6.04 6.14
C ASP A 1061 -20.02 7.29 7.04
N ASP A 1062 -18.99 8.13 7.15
CA ASP A 1062 -19.03 9.48 7.76
C ASP A 1062 -20.02 10.48 7.06
N ASP A 1063 -20.92 9.97 6.22
CA ASP A 1063 -22.10 10.66 5.67
C ASP A 1063 -23.31 10.60 6.66
N LEU A 1064 -23.14 10.01 7.86
CA LEU A 1064 -24.12 9.91 8.95
C LEU A 1064 -23.78 10.84 10.14
N PRO A 1065 -24.78 11.43 10.83
CA PRO A 1065 -24.60 11.87 12.22
C PRO A 1065 -24.42 10.66 13.16
N GLU A 1066 -23.78 10.86 14.32
CA GLU A 1066 -23.55 9.80 15.31
C GLU A 1066 -24.86 9.36 16.01
N GLU A 1067 -25.64 8.50 15.36
CA GLU A 1067 -26.85 7.88 15.92
C GLU A 1067 -26.68 6.36 16.10
N GLN A 1068 -27.33 5.82 17.13
CA GLN A 1068 -27.20 4.41 17.52
C GLN A 1068 -27.88 3.47 16.51
N PRO A 1069 -27.33 2.26 16.27
CA PRO A 1069 -27.96 1.28 15.42
C PRO A 1069 -29.30 0.82 16.03
N ILE A 1070 -30.39 0.97 15.27
CA ILE A 1070 -31.70 0.42 15.65
C ILE A 1070 -31.59 -1.12 15.59
N PRO A 1071 -31.89 -1.86 16.67
CA PRO A 1071 -31.85 -3.31 16.64
C PRO A 1071 -32.91 -3.87 15.67
N ALA A 1072 -32.56 -4.95 14.97
CA ALA A 1072 -33.50 -5.62 14.08
C ALA A 1072 -34.65 -6.23 14.91
N GLN A 1073 -35.89 -5.86 14.61
CA GLN A 1073 -37.06 -6.42 15.29
C GLN A 1073 -37.16 -7.93 15.01
N ALA A 1074 -37.44 -8.70 16.06
CA ALA A 1074 -37.52 -10.15 15.97
C ALA A 1074 -38.71 -10.59 15.12
N VAL A 1075 -38.49 -11.50 14.18
CA VAL A 1075 -39.56 -12.06 13.34
C VAL A 1075 -40.54 -12.85 14.22
N GLU A 1076 -41.74 -12.31 14.39
CA GLU A 1076 -42.85 -12.98 15.06
C GLU A 1076 -43.48 -14.06 14.17
N GLY A 1077 -44.01 -15.11 14.80
CA GLY A 1077 -44.60 -16.27 14.12
C GLY A 1077 -44.01 -17.61 14.56
N GLU A 1078 -44.86 -18.61 14.78
CA GLU A 1078 -44.46 -19.86 15.47
C GLU A 1078 -43.85 -20.94 14.57
N GLY A 1079 -43.78 -20.71 13.26
CA GLY A 1079 -43.49 -21.74 12.26
C GLY A 1079 -42.10 -22.39 12.40
N ARG A 1080 -41.95 -23.64 11.92
CA ARG A 1080 -40.69 -24.43 11.94
C ARG A 1080 -39.51 -23.82 11.14
N ARG A 1081 -39.69 -22.64 10.54
CA ARG A 1081 -38.63 -21.81 9.94
C ARG A 1081 -38.25 -20.67 10.88
N ALA A 1082 -39.21 -19.97 11.47
CA ALA A 1082 -38.97 -18.92 12.47
C ALA A 1082 -38.16 -19.47 13.66
N ARG A 1083 -38.56 -20.62 14.23
CA ARG A 1083 -37.79 -21.28 15.31
C ARG A 1083 -36.34 -21.64 14.92
N ARG A 1084 -36.04 -21.88 13.64
CA ARG A 1084 -34.68 -22.15 13.16
C ARG A 1084 -33.88 -20.88 12.85
N LEU A 1085 -34.55 -19.80 12.46
CA LEU A 1085 -33.90 -18.48 12.31
C LEU A 1085 -33.63 -17.88 13.69
N ARG A 1086 -34.53 -18.08 14.65
CA ARG A 1086 -34.32 -17.69 16.06
C ARG A 1086 -33.17 -18.48 16.68
N ALA A 1087 -33.14 -19.81 16.55
CA ALA A 1087 -32.00 -20.64 16.95
C ALA A 1087 -30.69 -20.41 16.15
N GLN A 1088 -30.74 -19.66 15.03
CA GLN A 1088 -29.53 -19.18 14.36
C GLN A 1088 -29.12 -17.79 14.87
N ALA A 1089 -30.08 -16.90 15.15
CA ALA A 1089 -29.81 -15.61 15.79
C ALA A 1089 -29.25 -15.82 17.21
N GLU A 1090 -29.91 -16.65 18.03
CA GLU A 1090 -29.47 -17.07 19.37
C GLU A 1090 -28.03 -17.64 19.31
N ALA A 1091 -27.71 -18.48 18.31
CA ALA A 1091 -26.35 -19.02 18.15
C ALA A 1091 -25.34 -18.01 17.58
N GLU A 1092 -25.77 -17.02 16.78
CA GLU A 1092 -24.93 -15.92 16.31
C GLU A 1092 -24.71 -14.87 17.42
N GLU A 1093 -25.67 -14.67 18.31
CA GLU A 1093 -25.58 -13.87 19.54
C GLU A 1093 -24.67 -14.57 20.58
N GLU A 1094 -24.87 -15.86 20.89
CA GLU A 1094 -23.93 -16.65 21.71
C GLU A 1094 -22.51 -16.59 21.14
N SER A 1095 -22.34 -16.60 19.80
CA SER A 1095 -21.02 -16.46 19.18
C SER A 1095 -20.42 -15.06 19.31
N GLN A 1096 -21.25 -14.01 19.38
CA GLN A 1096 -20.83 -12.63 19.56
C GLN A 1096 -20.52 -12.33 21.03
N GLU A 1097 -21.35 -12.81 21.96
CA GLU A 1097 -21.06 -12.77 23.39
C GLU A 1097 -19.79 -13.58 23.72
N ALA A 1098 -19.59 -14.76 23.12
CA ALA A 1098 -18.34 -15.51 23.28
C ALA A 1098 -17.11 -14.73 22.78
N GLN A 1099 -17.20 -14.05 21.63
CA GLN A 1099 -16.13 -13.16 21.13
C GLN A 1099 -15.92 -11.95 22.06
N GLN A 1100 -16.98 -11.41 22.65
CA GLN A 1100 -16.93 -10.26 23.55
C GLN A 1100 -16.38 -10.63 24.95
N TYR A 1101 -16.64 -11.85 25.42
CA TYR A 1101 -16.02 -12.42 26.63
C TYR A 1101 -14.57 -12.88 26.41
N GLU A 1102 -14.18 -13.29 25.19
CA GLU A 1102 -12.76 -13.53 24.85
C GLU A 1102 -11.93 -12.23 24.78
N GLU A 1103 -12.53 -11.07 24.50
CA GLU A 1103 -11.79 -9.79 24.45
C GLU A 1103 -11.58 -9.08 25.80
N HIS A 1104 -12.28 -9.44 26.90
CA HIS A 1104 -12.10 -8.84 28.24
C HIS A 1104 -12.16 -9.84 29.42
N PRO A 1105 -11.00 -10.37 29.87
CA PRO A 1105 -10.89 -11.08 31.14
C PRO A 1105 -10.60 -10.12 32.31
N GLU A 1106 -11.62 -9.43 32.83
CA GLU A 1106 -11.49 -8.73 34.12
C GLU A 1106 -11.77 -9.67 35.30
N HIS A 1107 -10.89 -9.64 36.31
CA HIS A 1107 -11.01 -10.45 37.51
C HIS A 1107 -12.05 -9.87 38.48
N LEU A 1108 -13.09 -10.65 38.81
CA LEU A 1108 -13.78 -10.51 40.09
C LEU A 1108 -12.91 -11.14 41.20
N GLU A 1109 -12.64 -10.40 42.26
CA GLU A 1109 -11.90 -10.89 43.42
C GLU A 1109 -12.78 -11.79 44.30
N THR A 1110 -12.33 -13.03 44.56
CA THR A 1110 -12.88 -13.91 45.60
C THR A 1110 -11.81 -14.20 46.66
N PRO A 1111 -12.02 -13.89 47.95
CA PRO A 1111 -11.02 -14.13 48.99
C PRO A 1111 -10.91 -15.60 49.41
N GLU A 1112 -9.66 -16.02 49.66
CA GLU A 1112 -9.14 -17.15 50.47
C GLU A 1112 -10.07 -18.33 50.86
N GLY A 1113 -9.69 -19.58 50.50
CA GLY A 1113 -10.54 -20.76 50.83
C GLY A 1113 -10.00 -22.20 50.68
N THR A 1114 -8.69 -22.47 50.73
CA THR A 1114 -8.04 -23.80 50.95
C THR A 1114 -8.25 -25.00 50.00
N ASP A 1115 -7.12 -25.68 49.75
CA ASP A 1115 -6.89 -27.13 49.50
C ASP A 1115 -6.99 -27.80 48.10
N PHE A 1116 -6.13 -28.82 47.98
CA PHE A 1116 -5.65 -29.58 46.79
C PHE A 1116 -6.40 -30.93 46.60
N PRO A 1117 -6.08 -31.81 45.60
CA PRO A 1117 -5.15 -31.70 44.45
C PRO A 1117 -5.73 -32.09 43.06
N SER A 1118 -4.87 -31.96 42.06
CA SER A 1118 -4.95 -32.39 40.65
C SER A 1118 -5.51 -33.79 40.32
N ALA A 1119 -6.18 -33.90 39.15
CA ALA A 1119 -5.92 -34.97 38.17
C ALA A 1119 -6.37 -34.59 36.74
N ALA A 1120 -5.64 -35.07 35.73
CA ALA A 1120 -5.97 -35.03 34.30
C ALA A 1120 -5.13 -36.12 33.57
N PRO A 1121 -5.38 -36.46 32.29
CA PRO A 1121 -6.62 -36.40 31.50
C PRO A 1121 -7.00 -37.77 30.88
N GLN A 1122 -8.27 -38.03 30.57
CA GLN A 1122 -8.67 -39.12 29.65
C GLN A 1122 -9.90 -38.78 28.79
N ALA A 1123 -9.97 -39.40 27.62
CA ALA A 1123 -11.05 -39.37 26.63
C ALA A 1123 -11.03 -40.71 25.84
N PRO A 1124 -11.98 -40.99 24.93
CA PRO A 1124 -13.43 -40.96 25.12
C PRO A 1124 -14.10 -42.30 24.67
N GLN A 1125 -15.28 -42.68 25.20
CA GLN A 1125 -16.07 -43.76 24.55
C GLN A 1125 -17.57 -43.78 24.88
N ALA A 1126 -18.31 -44.43 23.96
CA ALA A 1126 -19.74 -44.32 23.67
C ALA A 1126 -20.72 -45.15 24.54
N SER A 1127 -21.98 -44.69 24.61
CA SER A 1127 -23.24 -45.49 24.59
C SER A 1127 -24.48 -44.57 24.75
N GLN A 1128 -25.76 -44.94 24.53
CA GLN A 1128 -26.46 -45.63 23.42
C GLN A 1128 -27.95 -45.83 23.84
N GLU A 1129 -28.92 -45.24 23.11
CA GLU A 1129 -30.40 -45.50 23.16
C GLU A 1129 -31.09 -45.26 24.55
N ASP A 1130 -32.42 -45.12 24.77
CA ASP A 1130 -33.63 -45.59 24.05
C ASP A 1130 -34.86 -44.58 24.20
N PRO A 1131 -36.18 -44.89 24.41
CA PRO A 1131 -37.27 -44.39 23.54
C PRO A 1131 -38.39 -43.48 24.16
N PRO A 1132 -39.38 -42.95 23.38
CA PRO A 1132 -40.29 -41.86 23.82
C PRO A 1132 -41.79 -42.20 24.08
N ALA A 1133 -42.43 -41.39 24.95
CA ALA A 1133 -43.87 -41.33 25.28
C ALA A 1133 -44.18 -40.00 26.04
N ALA A 1134 -45.39 -39.42 26.18
CA ALA A 1134 -46.72 -39.53 25.53
C ALA A 1134 -47.58 -38.25 25.81
N VAL A 1135 -48.85 -38.21 25.38
CA VAL A 1135 -49.83 -37.08 25.47
C VAL A 1135 -51.23 -37.70 25.77
N PRO A 1136 -52.14 -37.19 26.67
CA PRO A 1136 -53.16 -36.19 26.25
C PRO A 1136 -54.01 -35.36 27.28
N HIS A 1137 -54.79 -34.42 26.71
CA HIS A 1137 -56.13 -33.90 27.11
C HIS A 1137 -56.33 -32.67 28.06
N GLN A 1138 -57.53 -32.07 27.92
CA GLN A 1138 -57.98 -30.74 28.35
C GLN A 1138 -58.87 -30.77 29.62
N PRO A 1139 -59.27 -29.60 30.16
CA PRO A 1139 -60.67 -29.15 30.00
C PRO A 1139 -60.81 -27.67 29.57
N SER A 1140 -62.03 -27.10 29.63
CA SER A 1140 -62.45 -25.88 28.91
C SER A 1140 -63.29 -24.89 29.74
N TYR A 1141 -63.22 -23.59 29.36
CA TYR A 1141 -64.20 -22.48 29.47
C TYR A 1141 -65.14 -22.35 30.70
N ASP A 1142 -65.01 -21.21 31.40
CA ASP A 1142 -66.03 -20.20 31.81
C ASP A 1142 -65.31 -19.08 32.63
N GLU A 1143 -65.82 -17.89 32.99
CA GLU A 1143 -67.16 -17.26 32.85
C GLU A 1143 -67.02 -15.78 32.30
N TRP A 1144 -67.54 -14.73 32.97
CA TRP A 1144 -67.59 -13.34 32.43
C TRP A 1144 -67.62 -12.21 33.51
N ASP A 1145 -66.77 -11.18 33.35
CA ASP A 1145 -66.92 -9.77 33.87
C ASP A 1145 -67.02 -9.52 35.42
N PRO A 1146 -67.20 -8.28 35.97
CA PRO A 1146 -66.36 -7.07 35.82
C PRO A 1146 -65.94 -6.33 37.14
N ALA A 1147 -64.94 -5.43 37.01
CA ALA A 1147 -64.80 -4.09 37.65
C ALA A 1147 -64.41 -3.84 39.14
N SER A 1148 -63.78 -2.66 39.32
CA SER A 1148 -63.81 -1.69 40.47
C SER A 1148 -62.63 -1.57 41.47
N TYR A 1149 -62.37 -0.32 41.89
CA TYR A 1149 -61.35 0.19 42.84
C TYR A 1149 -61.87 0.20 44.30
N PRO A 1150 -60.99 0.16 45.34
CA PRO A 1150 -60.44 1.39 45.99
C PRO A 1150 -58.92 1.28 46.29
N ALA A 1151 -58.09 2.33 46.50
CA ALA A 1151 -58.21 3.74 46.93
C ALA A 1151 -58.17 3.99 48.47
N ALA A 1152 -56.99 4.40 48.98
CA ALA A 1152 -56.79 5.13 50.26
C ALA A 1152 -55.34 5.67 50.43
N ASP A 1153 -55.20 6.99 50.58
CA ASP A 1153 -54.42 7.82 51.55
C ASP A 1153 -53.12 7.29 52.24
N GLY A 1154 -52.12 8.11 52.60
CA GLY A 1154 -51.96 9.58 52.48
C GLY A 1154 -50.74 10.15 53.27
N TYR A 1155 -50.63 11.48 53.36
CA TYR A 1155 -49.56 12.32 53.99
C TYR A 1155 -48.21 12.41 53.22
N ASP A 1156 -47.62 13.55 52.82
CA ASP A 1156 -47.55 14.99 53.25
C ASP A 1156 -46.31 15.30 54.13
N THR A 1157 -45.27 16.01 53.64
CA THR A 1157 -45.10 17.49 53.58
C THR A 1157 -43.78 17.85 52.86
N GLY A 1158 -43.45 19.06 52.40
CA GLY A 1158 -44.15 20.37 52.37
C GLY A 1158 -43.17 21.55 52.04
N TYR A 1159 -43.69 22.72 51.64
CA TYR A 1159 -42.97 23.99 51.25
C TYR A 1159 -42.14 23.96 49.94
N ALA A 1160 -42.43 24.67 48.84
CA ALA A 1160 -43.38 25.74 48.44
C ALA A 1160 -42.96 27.23 48.58
N ASP A 1161 -42.93 27.94 47.43
CA ASP A 1161 -43.62 29.22 47.09
C ASP A 1161 -43.39 29.47 45.56
N GLN A 1162 -44.29 29.90 44.64
CA GLN A 1162 -45.37 30.92 44.59
C GLN A 1162 -44.83 32.37 44.50
N TYR A 1163 -45.32 33.33 43.69
CA TYR A 1163 -46.44 33.54 42.72
C TYR A 1163 -45.99 34.62 41.66
N GLN A 1164 -46.70 35.15 40.63
CA GLN A 1164 -48.08 35.06 40.07
C GLN A 1164 -48.12 35.52 38.57
N ASP A 1165 -49.29 35.53 37.92
CA ASP A 1165 -49.59 36.12 36.60
C ASP A 1165 -49.43 37.65 36.48
N ALA A 1166 -49.13 38.16 35.26
CA ALA A 1166 -49.83 39.28 34.58
C ALA A 1166 -49.18 39.67 33.21
N GLY A 1167 -49.98 40.14 32.24
CA GLY A 1167 -49.51 40.86 31.02
C GLY A 1167 -50.12 42.27 30.93
N PRO A 1168 -50.22 42.94 29.75
CA PRO A 1168 -49.65 42.61 28.43
C PRO A 1168 -49.08 43.83 27.60
N GLY A 1169 -47.81 43.75 27.14
CA GLY A 1169 -47.20 44.66 26.13
C GLY A 1169 -47.01 46.15 26.54
N PRO A 1170 -46.58 47.07 25.64
CA PRO A 1170 -46.08 46.91 24.25
C PRO A 1170 -44.71 47.65 23.96
N TYR A 1171 -44.29 47.71 22.68
CA TYR A 1171 -43.23 48.56 22.04
C TYR A 1171 -41.72 48.27 22.21
N GLN A 1172 -41.16 47.58 21.18
CA GLN A 1172 -40.16 48.10 20.20
C GLN A 1172 -38.73 48.59 20.59
N THR A 1173 -37.74 48.10 19.79
CA THR A 1173 -36.44 48.72 19.36
C THR A 1173 -35.13 48.47 20.14
N GLY A 1174 -34.07 48.06 19.39
CA GLY A 1174 -32.64 48.12 19.76
C GLY A 1174 -32.05 46.85 20.40
N GLY A 1175 -30.86 46.33 20.01
CA GLY A 1175 -29.99 46.63 18.85
C GLY A 1175 -28.50 46.77 19.19
N TYR A 1176 -27.69 45.73 18.94
CA TYR A 1176 -26.21 45.68 18.99
C TYR A 1176 -25.74 44.39 18.26
N ASP A 1177 -24.56 44.28 17.64
CA ASP A 1177 -23.74 45.29 16.94
C ASP A 1177 -22.79 44.53 15.97
N GLN A 1178 -22.51 45.07 14.78
CA GLN A 1178 -21.52 44.48 13.84
C GLN A 1178 -20.60 45.58 13.29
N GLN A 1179 -19.30 45.48 13.57
CA GLN A 1179 -18.30 46.41 13.04
C GLN A 1179 -17.79 45.98 11.66
N GLN A 1180 -17.56 46.99 10.83
CA GLN A 1180 -17.41 46.88 9.39
C GLN A 1180 -15.96 46.61 8.96
N GLN A 1181 -15.79 46.12 7.74
CA GLN A 1181 -14.68 46.57 6.89
C GLN A 1181 -15.24 47.19 5.61
N THR A 1182 -14.59 48.26 5.17
CA THR A 1182 -15.13 49.23 4.21
C THR A 1182 -14.83 48.86 2.76
N TYR A 1183 -15.82 49.03 1.88
CA TYR A 1183 -15.61 49.28 0.45
C TYR A 1183 -16.67 50.27 -0.05
N ASP A 1184 -16.24 51.22 -0.88
CA ASP A 1184 -17.07 52.24 -1.54
C ASP A 1184 -16.31 52.69 -2.83
N PRO A 1185 -16.92 53.41 -3.79
CA PRO A 1185 -17.50 52.74 -4.95
C PRO A 1185 -16.96 53.28 -6.29
N TYR A 1186 -17.43 52.76 -7.42
CA TYR A 1186 -17.94 53.61 -8.53
C TYR A 1186 -18.58 52.80 -9.69
N GLN A 1187 -19.60 53.41 -10.28
CA GLN A 1187 -20.21 53.18 -11.61
C GLN A 1187 -20.90 51.83 -11.92
N SER A 1188 -22.21 51.95 -12.07
CA SER A 1188 -23.13 50.99 -12.70
C SER A 1188 -22.96 50.89 -14.22
N GLY A 1189 -23.30 49.73 -14.77
CA GLY A 1189 -23.58 49.50 -16.19
C GLY A 1189 -24.56 48.35 -16.35
N GLN A 1190 -25.61 48.53 -17.16
CA GLN A 1190 -26.60 47.47 -17.43
C GLN A 1190 -26.04 46.43 -18.40
N TYR A 1191 -26.47 45.17 -18.24
CA TYR A 1191 -26.23 44.10 -19.20
C TYR A 1191 -27.56 43.74 -19.86
N ASP A 1192 -27.65 43.87 -21.19
CA ASP A 1192 -28.86 43.61 -21.98
C ASP A 1192 -28.65 42.35 -22.84
N PRO A 1193 -29.41 41.26 -22.62
CA PRO A 1193 -29.12 39.95 -23.23
C PRO A 1193 -29.74 39.73 -24.62
N TYR A 1194 -30.23 40.75 -25.34
CA TYR A 1194 -30.86 40.58 -26.67
C TYR A 1194 -30.34 41.53 -27.76
N ALA A 1195 -29.25 41.14 -28.44
CA ALA A 1195 -28.80 41.79 -29.68
C ALA A 1195 -28.27 40.76 -30.69
N TYR A 1196 -28.83 40.72 -31.90
CA TYR A 1196 -28.44 39.79 -32.96
C TYR A 1196 -28.48 40.45 -34.35
N GLY A 1197 -27.42 40.29 -35.14
CA GLY A 1197 -27.37 40.63 -36.58
C GLY A 1197 -26.68 41.96 -36.95
N GLY A 1198 -25.99 41.95 -38.11
CA GLY A 1198 -25.39 43.13 -38.74
C GLY A 1198 -24.01 42.88 -39.36
N GLN A 1199 -23.85 43.11 -40.67
CA GLN A 1199 -22.56 43.06 -41.39
C GLN A 1199 -22.13 44.48 -41.85
N GLN A 1200 -20.86 44.58 -42.29
CA GLN A 1200 -20.21 45.73 -42.96
C GLN A 1200 -19.78 46.88 -42.02
N GLY A 1201 -18.64 47.55 -42.22
CA GLY A 1201 -17.51 47.29 -43.15
C GLY A 1201 -16.59 48.51 -43.32
N GLN A 1202 -15.30 48.29 -43.66
CA GLN A 1202 -14.24 49.32 -43.89
C GLN A 1202 -13.86 50.17 -42.65
N ALA A 1203 -12.68 50.78 -42.49
CA ALA A 1203 -11.30 50.64 -43.01
C ALA A 1203 -10.38 51.43 -42.02
N GLY A 1204 -9.04 51.35 -41.97
CA GLY A 1204 -8.00 50.62 -42.72
C GLY A 1204 -6.71 51.47 -42.74
N TYR A 1205 -5.50 50.88 -42.62
CA TYR A 1205 -4.20 51.54 -42.88
C TYR A 1205 -3.09 50.49 -43.13
N ASP A 1206 -2.12 50.81 -43.99
CA ASP A 1206 -1.13 49.88 -44.59
C ASP A 1206 0.20 50.64 -44.94
N PRO A 1207 1.22 50.12 -45.67
CA PRO A 1207 2.45 49.58 -45.07
C PRO A 1207 3.78 50.13 -45.66
N THR A 1208 4.93 49.53 -45.31
CA THR A 1208 6.20 49.35 -46.10
C THR A 1208 7.28 48.72 -45.17
N TYR A 1209 8.32 47.93 -45.55
CA TYR A 1209 8.94 47.40 -46.80
C TYR A 1209 8.95 45.83 -46.75
N GLN A 1210 9.04 44.97 -47.80
CA GLN A 1210 9.88 44.83 -49.02
C GLN A 1210 11.35 44.33 -48.78
N GLN A 1211 11.95 43.39 -49.56
CA GLN A 1211 11.48 42.47 -50.65
C GLN A 1211 12.53 41.38 -51.07
N GLY A 1212 12.10 40.26 -51.70
CA GLY A 1212 12.88 39.42 -52.66
C GLY A 1212 13.39 38.04 -52.17
N TYR A 1213 13.56 36.98 -52.99
CA TYR A 1213 13.23 36.69 -54.41
C TYR A 1213 13.26 35.15 -54.67
N ASP A 1214 12.54 34.64 -55.69
CA ASP A 1214 12.42 33.20 -56.14
C ASP A 1214 13.41 32.83 -57.29
N PRO A 1215 13.52 31.60 -57.92
CA PRO A 1215 12.60 30.43 -57.96
C PRO A 1215 13.17 28.96 -57.95
N ALA A 1216 12.24 28.01 -57.89
CA ALA A 1216 12.16 26.54 -58.15
C ALA A 1216 13.18 25.73 -59.03
N TYR A 1217 13.34 24.42 -58.70
CA TYR A 1217 13.46 23.28 -59.65
C TYR A 1217 13.17 21.89 -58.99
N ASP A 1218 12.93 20.81 -59.77
CA ASP A 1218 12.58 19.43 -59.31
C ASP A 1218 13.37 18.33 -60.12
N PRO A 1219 13.09 16.99 -60.15
CA PRO A 1219 13.98 16.03 -59.49
C PRO A 1219 14.69 14.97 -60.37
N ALA A 1220 15.59 14.22 -59.73
CA ALA A 1220 16.06 12.84 -60.00
C ALA A 1220 16.97 12.52 -61.22
N ALA A 1221 18.16 11.95 -60.94
CA ALA A 1221 18.78 10.85 -61.73
C ALA A 1221 19.94 10.14 -60.98
N GLN A 1222 20.20 8.89 -61.37
CA GLN A 1222 21.16 7.92 -60.82
C GLN A 1222 22.65 8.23 -61.09
N HIS A 1223 23.58 7.64 -60.31
CA HIS A 1223 24.67 6.79 -60.86
C HIS A 1223 25.34 5.91 -59.77
N GLN A 1224 26.13 4.91 -60.19
CA GLN A 1224 26.66 3.81 -59.35
C GLN A 1224 28.21 3.73 -59.35
N GLN A 1225 28.78 3.18 -58.25
CA GLN A 1225 29.91 2.22 -58.13
C GLN A 1225 30.04 1.94 -56.60
N GLY A 1226 30.10 0.73 -56.04
CA GLY A 1226 31.01 -0.42 -56.26
C GLY A 1226 31.83 -0.62 -54.95
N THR A 1227 32.18 -1.80 -54.42
CA THR A 1227 32.06 -3.21 -54.85
C THR A 1227 32.20 -4.19 -53.65
N GLY A 1228 31.46 -5.30 -53.63
CA GLY A 1228 31.74 -6.51 -52.82
C GLY A 1228 31.29 -6.48 -51.33
N GLY A 1229 30.86 -7.60 -50.73
CA GLY A 1229 30.53 -8.92 -51.30
C GLY A 1229 30.23 -9.97 -50.22
N GLU A 1230 29.43 -11.00 -50.58
CA GLU A 1230 29.26 -12.32 -49.90
C GLU A 1230 28.74 -12.34 -48.44
N HIS A 1231 27.99 -13.34 -47.96
CA HIS A 1231 27.03 -14.25 -48.59
C HIS A 1231 26.01 -14.72 -47.52
N HIS A 1232 24.80 -15.13 -47.93
CA HIS A 1232 23.82 -15.78 -47.05
C HIS A 1232 23.77 -17.28 -47.35
N ASP A 1233 24.08 -18.15 -46.38
CA ASP A 1233 23.51 -19.51 -46.20
C ASP A 1233 23.96 -20.12 -44.85
N GLY A 1234 23.47 -21.30 -44.45
CA GLY A 1234 24.38 -22.26 -43.81
C GLY A 1234 24.08 -22.95 -42.47
N SER A 1235 22.87 -22.85 -41.88
CA SER A 1235 22.34 -23.78 -40.84
C SER A 1235 23.00 -23.87 -39.42
N GLN A 1236 22.22 -24.40 -38.47
CA GLN A 1236 22.59 -24.81 -37.09
C GLN A 1236 22.90 -23.67 -36.11
N GLN A 1237 22.44 -23.67 -34.85
CA GLN A 1237 21.60 -24.63 -34.10
C GLN A 1237 20.32 -23.96 -33.57
#